data_AF-A0A8H7EU28-F1
#
_entry.id   AF-A0A8H7EU28-F1
#
_cell.length_a   1.000
_cell.length_b   1.000
_cell.length_c   1.000
_cell.angle_alpha   90.00
_cell.angle_beta   90.00
_cell.angle_gamma   90.00
#
_symmetry.space_group_name_H-M   'P 1'
#
loop_
_entity.id
_entity.type
_entity.pdbx_description
1 polymer ?
#
loop_
_entity_poly.entity_id
_entity_poly.type
_entity_poly.pdbx_seq_one_letter_code
_entity_poly.pdbx_strand_id
1 'polypeptide(L)'
;MLYESKHFEIESMHVVSKSESQKIHLVAVTYSGFRLYFTHHRDALRHSALAATRTRPDSLELVHVRLPPPIQPTDQNIIQQGPGSINIGTSFYDRGAFLASKCGQDEHDSILMASTRIGALPNNQTLPAYSMGFQNNLAETSAITSSDGKVWAIAETSSRLRDQTDPNEIAEQLTVPPRQFVVLTTTSLTFFHKQRPVDTLYHLLVKANGNIETDKASFASFFNRYGKTQACAMCLAVICANLGATTPEQADVVRGATKLFFEYGGVPSASGAAFDSSYLQSMTATGLQFSGKHDGFALYFSRLIRPLWKTKLFEQSDKPTPIAKYTQLQAAFTNVQWSLSRLKEFMDVNTAFHTLSSIADARLLSSDEVHAQVLLKEQQSLHELYLLLTQCIDAISFVDFLIDSGIEEIFQCVTDASKVDLREVTVESMVTTTRGRALSRQLVIAAINKYGRTQAHVGFDVVSDLLQRKCSSFFGPNDVSFYKGVENMRRAHHAEAEYERGRCLTESLKYFKEASDYLTEEQLDEISKEYGQQGFHVGTIELAIERAQRLDPQQQALSYLESNAPENDQRLYFYETRIKCYQYVFRTLTEVKNMRDNPKQVPQNSKIHDPYSHAARAFSAALAHRDKLFHYALYDWFIRMDMKADLLAVDTEYLIPFFRDRVDAVIGLDFLWQYCRRREQYFEAALYLEELALRSKGLGLLKRVEYLSLAVVNARCRDPKRQLWQESTQLLQYLEERVEVARLQVRLHQTLQNYGPETAEVAKDLEERLMDLHELSKYQEYINK
;
A
#
# COMPACT_ATOMS: atom_id res chain seq x y z
N MET A 1 10.88 -40.29 55.76
CA MET A 1 11.23 -39.03 56.45
C MET A 1 9.92 -38.35 56.82
N LEU A 2 9.66 -38.18 58.11
CA LEU A 2 8.50 -37.44 58.61
C LEU A 2 8.94 -35.99 58.76
N TYR A 3 8.34 -35.08 58.00
CA TYR A 3 8.51 -33.65 58.23
C TYR A 3 7.84 -33.28 59.57
N GLU A 4 8.56 -32.59 60.45
CA GLU A 4 8.00 -32.03 61.68
C GLU A 4 7.01 -30.88 61.40
N SER A 5 6.08 -30.64 62.33
CA SER A 5 5.09 -29.55 62.20
C SER A 5 5.73 -28.17 62.00
N LYS A 6 6.87 -27.93 62.63
CA LYS A 6 7.67 -26.70 62.50
C LYS A 6 8.12 -26.42 61.06
N HIS A 7 8.25 -27.44 60.22
CA HIS A 7 8.65 -27.23 58.83
C HIS A 7 7.55 -26.59 57.98
N PHE A 8 6.30 -26.65 58.41
CA PHE A 8 5.15 -26.08 57.68
C PHE A 8 4.64 -24.76 58.27
N GLU A 9 5.33 -24.19 59.27
CA GLU A 9 5.04 -22.85 59.76
C GLU A 9 5.20 -21.83 58.63
N ILE A 10 4.21 -20.95 58.45
CA ILE A 10 4.21 -19.96 57.36
C ILE A 10 4.98 -18.72 57.80
N GLU A 11 6.11 -18.46 57.15
CA GLU A 11 6.96 -17.29 57.43
C GLU A 11 6.47 -16.04 56.67
N SER A 12 6.02 -16.22 55.43
CA SER A 12 5.65 -15.10 54.57
C SER A 12 4.60 -15.49 53.55
N MET A 13 3.83 -14.49 53.11
CA MET A 13 2.80 -14.64 52.09
C MET A 13 2.94 -13.55 51.04
N HIS A 14 2.81 -13.95 49.78
CA HIS A 14 2.92 -13.07 48.61
C HIS A 14 1.68 -13.18 47.75
N VAL A 15 1.10 -12.03 47.38
CA VAL A 15 -0.09 -11.99 46.52
C VAL A 15 0.34 -12.14 45.06
N VAL A 16 -0.33 -13.04 44.34
CA VAL A 16 -0.13 -13.22 42.90
C VAL A 16 -1.13 -12.35 42.16
N SER A 17 -0.64 -11.48 41.28
CA SER A 17 -1.51 -10.62 40.47
C SER A 17 -2.28 -11.43 39.42
N LYS A 18 -3.47 -10.94 39.05
CA LYS A 18 -4.24 -11.50 37.93
C LYS A 18 -3.51 -11.41 36.60
N SER A 19 -2.57 -10.47 36.46
CA SER A 19 -1.69 -10.38 35.29
C SER A 19 -0.71 -11.56 35.20
N GLU A 20 -0.31 -12.14 36.34
CA GLU A 20 0.55 -13.33 36.40
C GLU A 20 -0.23 -14.64 36.29
N SER A 21 -1.35 -14.77 37.01
CA SER A 21 -2.20 -15.96 36.96
C SER A 21 -3.67 -15.62 37.17
N GLN A 22 -4.53 -16.14 36.31
CA GLN A 22 -5.99 -16.05 36.49
C GLN A 22 -6.52 -17.03 37.55
N LYS A 23 -5.72 -18.02 37.96
CA LYS A 23 -6.16 -19.10 38.86
C LYS A 23 -5.46 -19.05 40.22
N ILE A 24 -4.15 -18.80 40.24
CA ILE A 24 -3.36 -18.72 41.47
C ILE A 24 -3.36 -17.29 41.98
N HIS A 25 -3.61 -17.09 43.27
CA HIS A 25 -3.78 -15.75 43.87
C HIS A 25 -2.87 -15.51 45.08
N LEU A 26 -2.31 -16.56 45.67
CA LEU A 26 -1.48 -16.46 46.87
C LEU A 26 -0.36 -17.51 46.83
N VAL A 27 0.84 -17.10 47.21
CA VAL A 27 1.97 -17.98 47.51
C VAL A 27 2.34 -17.82 48.98
N ALA A 28 2.21 -18.89 49.77
CA ALA A 28 2.73 -18.92 51.13
C ALA A 28 4.08 -19.65 51.16
N VAL A 29 5.03 -19.08 51.89
CA VAL A 29 6.39 -19.63 52.04
C VAL A 29 6.54 -20.11 53.47
N THR A 30 6.90 -21.37 53.64
CA THR A 30 7.09 -21.97 54.96
C THR A 30 8.50 -21.76 55.49
N TYR A 31 8.69 -21.92 56.79
CA TYR A 31 10.00 -21.87 57.47
C TYR A 31 11.05 -22.79 56.84
N SER A 32 10.67 -23.98 56.36
CA SER A 32 11.60 -24.91 55.71
C SER A 32 11.80 -24.68 54.20
N GLY A 33 11.12 -23.68 53.63
CA GLY A 33 11.26 -23.27 52.23
C GLY A 33 10.31 -23.90 51.22
N PHE A 34 9.23 -24.58 51.64
CA PHE A 34 8.13 -24.91 50.74
C PHE A 34 7.40 -23.65 50.26
N ARG A 35 7.10 -23.61 48.97
CA ARG A 35 6.23 -22.59 48.36
C ARG A 35 4.89 -23.21 48.02
N LEU A 36 3.85 -22.79 48.73
CA LEU A 36 2.47 -23.28 48.68
C LEU A 36 1.63 -22.31 47.83
N TYR A 37 1.12 -22.78 46.70
CA TYR A 37 0.34 -21.97 45.76
C TYR A 37 -1.15 -22.22 45.95
N PHE A 38 -1.92 -21.17 46.22
CA PHE A 38 -3.36 -21.27 46.49
C PHE A 38 -4.23 -20.60 45.42
N THR A 39 -5.43 -21.15 45.25
CA THR A 39 -6.54 -20.55 44.52
C THR A 39 -7.67 -20.15 45.46
N HIS A 40 -8.57 -19.28 45.02
CA HIS A 40 -9.66 -18.73 45.83
C HIS A 40 -11.04 -19.35 45.54
N HIS A 41 -11.06 -20.41 44.72
CA HIS A 41 -12.25 -21.16 44.33
C HIS A 41 -12.00 -22.67 44.32
N ARG A 42 -12.97 -23.44 44.83
CA ARG A 42 -12.92 -24.91 44.79
C ARG A 42 -12.93 -25.41 43.35
N ASP A 43 -12.09 -26.40 43.04
CA ASP A 43 -11.99 -27.02 41.71
C ASP A 43 -11.67 -26.01 40.57
N ALA A 44 -11.05 -24.87 40.87
CA ALA A 44 -10.73 -23.83 39.88
C ALA A 44 -9.83 -24.31 38.73
N LEU A 45 -9.07 -25.38 38.94
CA LEU A 45 -8.27 -26.01 37.89
C LEU A 45 -9.11 -26.84 36.90
N ARG A 46 -10.26 -27.38 37.32
CA ARG A 46 -11.11 -28.29 36.52
C ARG A 46 -12.18 -27.57 35.70
N HIS A 47 -12.60 -26.38 36.12
CA HIS A 47 -13.60 -25.59 35.40
C HIS A 47 -12.97 -24.78 34.24
N SER A 48 -13.66 -24.77 33.09
CA SER A 48 -13.29 -23.97 31.91
C SER A 48 -13.33 -22.48 32.25
N ALA A 49 -12.30 -21.76 31.79
CA ALA A 49 -11.96 -20.38 32.19
C ALA A 49 -13.04 -19.32 31.87
N LEU A 50 -14.10 -19.66 31.13
CA LEU A 50 -15.12 -18.72 30.69
C LEU A 50 -16.11 -18.28 31.80
N ALA A 51 -16.19 -19.02 32.92
CA ALA A 51 -17.17 -18.72 33.98
C ALA A 51 -16.60 -18.03 35.24
N ALA A 52 -15.27 -17.97 35.41
CA ALA A 52 -14.63 -17.61 36.69
C ALA A 52 -14.27 -16.12 36.84
N THR A 53 -14.95 -15.21 36.14
CA THR A 53 -14.67 -13.77 36.27
C THR A 53 -15.83 -13.06 36.97
N ARG A 54 -15.60 -12.69 38.24
CA ARG A 54 -16.43 -11.83 39.12
C ARG A 54 -17.35 -12.54 40.13
N THR A 55 -17.15 -13.81 40.44
CA THR A 55 -17.79 -14.45 41.61
C THR A 55 -17.05 -14.08 42.90
N ARG A 56 -17.77 -14.00 44.02
CA ARG A 56 -17.17 -13.79 45.35
C ARG A 56 -16.30 -15.00 45.71
N PRO A 57 -15.08 -14.83 46.23
CA PRO A 57 -14.25 -15.93 46.72
C PRO A 57 -15.00 -16.78 47.74
N ASP A 58 -14.93 -18.11 47.61
CA ASP A 58 -15.68 -19.07 48.45
C ASP A 58 -14.79 -20.00 49.28
N SER A 59 -13.49 -20.08 48.96
CA SER A 59 -12.56 -21.02 49.57
C SER A 59 -11.10 -20.60 49.35
N LEU A 60 -10.16 -21.21 50.07
CA LEU A 60 -8.73 -21.13 49.78
C LEU A 60 -8.21 -22.56 49.62
N GLU A 61 -7.89 -22.96 48.40
CA GLU A 61 -7.50 -24.33 48.08
C GLU A 61 -6.03 -24.38 47.65
N LEU A 62 -5.26 -25.31 48.24
CA LEU A 62 -3.87 -25.55 47.89
C LEU A 62 -3.80 -26.29 46.55
N VAL A 63 -3.18 -25.65 45.56
CA VAL A 63 -3.10 -26.15 44.18
C VAL A 63 -1.78 -26.86 43.90
N HIS A 64 -0.67 -26.26 44.33
CA HIS A 64 0.66 -26.77 44.03
C HIS A 64 1.61 -26.51 45.18
N VAL A 65 2.54 -27.44 45.40
CA VAL A 65 3.62 -27.31 46.38
C VAL A 65 4.95 -27.44 45.64
N ARG A 66 5.77 -26.40 45.74
CA ARG A 66 7.14 -26.41 45.21
C ARG A 66 8.12 -26.56 46.36
N LEU A 67 8.97 -27.59 46.26
CA LEU A 67 10.01 -27.87 47.24
C LEU A 67 11.10 -26.78 47.24
N PRO A 68 11.84 -26.61 48.36
CA PRO A 68 13.03 -25.77 48.37
C PRO A 68 14.05 -26.27 47.33
N PRO A 69 14.83 -25.37 46.69
CA PRO A 69 15.87 -25.76 45.75
C PRO A 69 16.90 -26.68 46.41
N PRO A 70 17.41 -27.72 45.72
CA PRO A 70 18.44 -28.58 46.28
C PRO A 70 19.71 -27.78 46.55
N ILE A 71 20.23 -27.88 47.78
CA ILE A 71 21.52 -27.29 48.16
C ILE A 71 22.60 -28.08 47.40
N GLN A 72 23.37 -27.41 46.54
CA GLN A 72 24.52 -28.06 45.91
C GLN A 72 25.56 -28.39 46.98
N PRO A 73 26.06 -29.64 47.06
CA PRO A 73 27.13 -29.97 47.99
C PRO A 73 28.40 -29.27 47.52
N THR A 74 28.89 -28.31 48.31
CA THR A 74 30.16 -27.63 48.05
C THR A 74 31.39 -28.47 48.41
N ASP A 75 31.22 -29.69 48.95
CA ASP A 75 32.32 -30.60 49.28
C ASP A 75 32.04 -32.05 48.84
N GLN A 76 33.04 -32.69 48.24
CA GLN A 76 32.99 -34.02 47.61
C GLN A 76 32.74 -35.21 48.55
N ASN A 77 32.29 -35.02 49.78
CA ASN A 77 31.98 -36.13 50.69
C ASN A 77 30.71 -35.85 51.47
N ILE A 78 29.60 -36.46 51.04
CA ILE A 78 28.56 -37.14 51.83
C ILE A 78 27.43 -37.55 50.87
N ILE A 79 27.35 -38.86 50.63
CA ILE A 79 26.19 -39.53 50.04
C ILE A 79 25.13 -39.63 51.14
N GLN A 80 23.88 -39.29 50.82
CA GLN A 80 22.68 -39.31 51.69
C GLN A 80 22.60 -38.23 52.79
N GLN A 81 22.06 -37.06 52.43
CA GLN A 81 21.14 -36.34 53.31
C GLN A 81 19.89 -35.97 52.50
N GLY A 82 18.71 -36.11 53.10
CA GLY A 82 17.43 -35.72 52.48
C GLY A 82 17.37 -34.21 52.18
N PRO A 83 16.21 -33.68 51.74
CA PRO A 83 16.02 -32.24 51.63
C PRO A 83 16.18 -31.62 53.02
N GLY A 84 17.39 -31.15 53.34
CA GLY A 84 17.69 -30.47 54.59
C GLY A 84 16.83 -29.23 54.68
N SER A 85 16.10 -29.08 55.80
CA SER A 85 15.26 -27.92 56.06
C SER A 85 16.10 -26.64 55.92
N ILE A 86 15.71 -25.77 54.99
CA ILE A 86 16.32 -24.45 54.84
C ILE A 86 15.56 -23.52 55.76
N ASN A 87 16.19 -22.98 56.80
CA ASN A 87 15.57 -22.01 57.70
C ASN A 87 15.41 -20.68 56.96
N ILE A 88 14.21 -20.42 56.43
CA ILE A 88 13.90 -19.18 55.74
C ILE A 88 13.47 -18.12 56.74
N GLY A 89 14.05 -16.91 56.62
CA GLY A 89 13.57 -15.70 57.29
C GLY A 89 12.73 -14.85 56.34
N THR A 90 13.24 -13.68 55.96
CA THR A 90 12.55 -12.78 55.03
C THR A 90 12.54 -13.32 53.60
N SER A 91 11.40 -13.26 52.91
CA SER A 91 11.30 -13.67 51.51
C SER A 91 10.58 -12.64 50.64
N PHE A 92 10.76 -12.78 49.33
CA PHE A 92 10.14 -12.01 48.27
C PHE A 92 9.74 -12.94 47.14
N TYR A 93 8.53 -12.78 46.60
CA TYR A 93 8.07 -13.47 45.41
C TYR A 93 7.31 -12.52 44.49
N ASP A 94 7.68 -12.50 43.21
CA ASP A 94 6.91 -11.85 42.15
C ASP A 94 7.27 -12.43 40.78
N ARG A 95 6.26 -12.88 40.02
CA ARG A 95 6.39 -13.35 38.63
C ARG A 95 7.50 -14.39 38.43
N GLY A 96 7.41 -15.45 39.23
CA GLY A 96 8.35 -16.55 39.19
C GLY A 96 9.79 -16.23 39.64
N ALA A 97 10.07 -15.00 40.11
CA ALA A 97 11.30 -14.69 40.83
C ALA A 97 11.05 -14.83 42.34
N PHE A 98 11.90 -15.61 43.00
CA PHE A 98 11.84 -15.90 44.43
C PHE A 98 13.19 -15.58 45.06
N LEU A 99 13.20 -14.75 46.10
CA LEU A 99 14.37 -14.45 46.91
C LEU A 99 14.03 -14.74 48.36
N ALA A 100 14.95 -15.35 49.10
CA ALA A 100 14.76 -15.64 50.51
C ALA A 100 16.07 -15.58 51.27
N SER A 101 16.03 -15.02 52.48
CA SER A 101 17.13 -15.15 53.44
C SER A 101 17.11 -16.55 54.03
N LYS A 102 18.23 -17.26 53.90
CA LYS A 102 18.55 -18.45 54.67
C LYS A 102 19.28 -17.98 55.92
N CYS A 103 18.60 -18.08 57.06
CA CYS A 103 19.17 -17.73 58.35
C CYS A 103 20.33 -18.67 58.69
N GLY A 104 21.53 -18.11 58.78
CA GLY A 104 22.73 -18.81 59.22
C GLY A 104 22.77 -18.98 60.75
N GLN A 105 23.63 -19.87 61.23
CA GLN A 105 24.01 -19.88 62.66
C GLN A 105 25.00 -18.75 62.98
N ASP A 106 25.71 -18.25 61.96
CA ASP A 106 26.65 -17.13 62.04
C ASP A 106 25.94 -15.76 61.89
N GLU A 107 26.62 -14.65 62.20
CA GLU A 107 26.12 -13.26 62.02
C GLU A 107 25.84 -12.88 60.54
N HIS A 108 26.05 -13.80 59.61
CA HIS A 108 25.85 -13.64 58.17
C HIS A 108 24.76 -14.57 57.65
N ASP A 109 23.76 -13.99 57.01
CA ASP A 109 22.74 -14.76 56.29
C ASP A 109 23.22 -15.10 54.87
N SER A 110 22.61 -16.12 54.26
CA SER A 110 22.79 -16.41 52.84
C SER A 110 21.52 -16.09 52.08
N ILE A 111 21.62 -15.53 50.89
CA ILE A 111 20.46 -15.21 50.05
C ILE A 111 20.27 -16.34 49.03
N LEU A 112 19.15 -17.03 49.15
CA LEU A 112 18.66 -17.99 48.18
C LEU A 112 17.87 -17.24 47.11
N MET A 113 18.26 -17.41 45.85
CA MET A 113 17.58 -16.83 44.70
C MET A 113 17.12 -17.97 43.80
N ALA A 114 15.86 -17.96 43.39
CA ALA A 114 15.32 -18.88 42.40
C ALA A 114 14.50 -18.11 41.36
N SER A 115 14.64 -18.46 40.10
CA SER A 115 13.83 -17.91 39.02
C SER A 115 13.27 -19.04 38.17
N THR A 116 11.99 -18.95 37.83
CA THR A 116 11.37 -19.81 36.83
C THR A 116 12.13 -19.69 35.51
N ARG A 117 12.41 -20.84 34.91
CA ARG A 117 12.98 -20.92 33.57
C ARG A 117 11.83 -20.90 32.58
N ILE A 118 11.88 -19.94 31.66
CA ILE A 118 11.11 -20.02 30.44
C ILE A 118 12.04 -20.71 29.43
N GLY A 119 11.83 -22.01 29.22
CA GLY A 119 12.49 -22.74 28.12
C GLY A 119 11.85 -22.39 26.78
N ALA A 120 12.36 -22.93 25.68
CA ALA A 120 11.66 -22.90 24.41
C ALA A 120 10.23 -23.44 24.60
N LEU A 121 9.22 -22.56 24.58
CA LEU A 121 7.88 -22.99 24.27
C LEU A 121 7.97 -23.61 22.87
N PRO A 122 7.53 -24.87 22.67
CA PRO A 122 7.54 -25.45 21.34
C PRO A 122 6.84 -24.48 20.39
N ASN A 123 7.47 -24.22 19.23
CA ASN A 123 6.86 -23.48 18.13
C ASN A 123 5.40 -23.93 17.96
N ASN A 124 4.50 -22.99 17.65
CA ASN A 124 3.11 -23.18 17.26
C ASN A 124 2.93 -24.29 16.19
N GLN A 125 3.09 -25.55 16.57
CA GLN A 125 2.37 -26.63 15.96
C GLN A 125 0.99 -26.55 16.61
N THR A 126 -0.01 -26.22 15.80
CA THR A 126 -1.40 -26.56 16.07
C THR A 126 -1.47 -28.07 16.25
N LEU A 127 -1.16 -28.51 17.46
CA LEU A 127 -1.28 -29.91 17.84
C LEU A 127 -2.78 -30.23 17.82
N PRO A 128 -3.20 -31.31 17.14
CA PRO A 128 -4.55 -31.84 17.30
C PRO A 128 -4.81 -32.04 18.79
N ALA A 129 -6.02 -31.72 19.25
CA ALA A 129 -6.45 -31.68 20.65
C ALA A 129 -6.37 -33.03 21.42
N TYR A 130 -5.64 -34.04 20.90
CA TYR A 130 -5.56 -35.40 21.43
C TYR A 130 -4.12 -35.89 21.70
N SER A 131 -3.12 -35.00 21.78
CA SER A 131 -1.74 -35.36 22.16
C SER A 131 -1.43 -34.96 23.62
N MET A 132 -1.91 -35.76 24.56
CA MET A 132 -1.59 -35.66 26.00
C MET A 132 -0.18 -36.21 26.28
N GLY A 133 0.88 -35.55 25.81
CA GLY A 133 2.24 -36.12 25.90
C GLY A 133 3.45 -35.19 25.97
N PHE A 134 3.30 -33.86 25.87
CA PHE A 134 4.46 -32.95 25.98
C PHE A 134 4.44 -32.18 27.31
N GLN A 135 5.33 -32.59 28.21
CA GLN A 135 5.60 -31.90 29.48
C GLN A 135 6.26 -30.55 29.20
N ASN A 136 5.51 -29.45 29.38
CA ASN A 136 6.11 -28.17 29.74
C ASN A 136 6.79 -28.34 31.11
N ASN A 137 8.06 -28.76 31.12
CA ASN A 137 8.80 -28.95 32.35
C ASN A 137 9.08 -27.57 33.00
N LEU A 138 8.34 -27.27 34.06
CA LEU A 138 8.58 -26.13 34.95
C LEU A 138 9.91 -26.33 35.68
N ALA A 139 10.98 -25.82 35.06
CA ALA A 139 12.31 -25.81 35.63
C ALA A 139 12.59 -24.46 36.30
N GLU A 140 13.43 -24.46 37.34
CA GLU A 140 13.90 -23.24 38.00
C GLU A 140 15.43 -23.23 37.97
N THR A 141 16.02 -22.04 37.88
CA THR A 141 17.45 -21.85 38.18
C THR A 141 17.53 -21.29 39.58
N SER A 142 18.36 -21.90 40.43
CA SER A 142 18.65 -21.40 41.77
C SER A 142 20.12 -21.03 41.92
N ALA A 143 20.38 -20.01 42.73
CA ALA A 143 21.71 -19.60 43.16
C ALA A 143 21.67 -19.25 44.65
N ILE A 144 22.79 -19.44 45.34
CA ILE A 144 22.96 -19.05 46.74
C ILE A 144 24.20 -18.16 46.82
N THR A 145 24.10 -17.07 47.57
CA THR A 145 25.21 -16.13 47.79
C THR A 145 25.22 -15.71 49.26
N SER A 146 26.41 -15.59 49.85
CA SER A 146 26.58 -15.05 51.20
C SER A 146 26.27 -13.55 51.24
N SER A 147 25.67 -13.08 52.33
CA SER A 147 25.42 -11.65 52.55
C SER A 147 26.29 -11.09 53.68
N ASP A 148 26.56 -9.79 53.64
CA ASP A 148 27.49 -9.10 54.55
C ASP A 148 26.90 -8.83 55.96
N GLY A 149 25.80 -9.51 56.32
CA GLY A 149 25.12 -9.38 57.61
C GLY A 149 23.79 -10.13 57.65
N LYS A 150 22.92 -9.80 58.62
CA LYS A 150 21.56 -10.36 58.70
C LYS A 150 20.62 -9.61 57.76
N VAL A 151 19.78 -10.33 57.03
CA VAL A 151 18.83 -9.73 56.08
C VAL A 151 17.60 -9.21 56.81
N TRP A 152 17.24 -7.95 56.57
CA TRP A 152 16.07 -7.29 57.17
C TRP A 152 14.90 -7.19 56.20
N ALA A 153 15.17 -6.93 54.93
CA ALA A 153 14.14 -6.75 53.92
C ALA A 153 14.65 -7.07 52.52
N ILE A 154 13.75 -7.56 51.67
CA ILE A 154 13.98 -7.82 50.26
C ILE A 154 12.86 -7.14 49.47
N ALA A 155 13.21 -6.33 48.47
CA ALA A 155 12.24 -5.61 47.66
C ALA A 155 12.70 -5.50 46.20
N GLU A 156 11.78 -5.16 45.29
CA GLU A 156 12.09 -4.86 43.88
C GLU A 156 11.98 -3.36 43.61
N THR A 157 13.01 -2.77 43.02
CA THR A 157 13.04 -1.33 42.67
C THR A 157 12.00 -0.98 41.60
N SER A 158 11.74 -1.93 40.69
CA SER A 158 10.95 -1.76 39.46
C SER A 158 9.43 -1.90 39.63
N SER A 159 8.90 -1.79 40.85
CA SER A 159 7.49 -2.11 41.19
C SER A 159 6.41 -1.36 40.37
N ARG A 160 6.74 -0.22 39.73
CA ARG A 160 5.81 0.57 38.91
C ARG A 160 5.39 -0.09 37.59
N LEU A 161 6.06 -1.15 37.16
CA LEU A 161 5.77 -1.89 35.91
C LEU A 161 4.84 -3.11 36.12
N ARG A 162 4.30 -3.29 37.33
CA ARG A 162 3.54 -4.49 37.76
C ARG A 162 2.20 -4.75 37.05
N ASP A 163 1.61 -3.76 36.39
CA ASP A 163 0.31 -3.92 35.73
C ASP A 163 0.40 -3.91 34.19
N GLN A 164 1.59 -3.67 33.61
CA GLN A 164 1.75 -3.41 32.17
C GLN A 164 2.55 -4.47 31.42
N THR A 165 3.16 -5.42 32.11
CA THR A 165 4.12 -6.36 31.53
C THR A 165 3.55 -7.78 31.44
N ASP A 166 3.84 -8.45 30.34
CA ASP A 166 3.53 -9.86 30.11
C ASP A 166 4.21 -10.76 31.14
N PRO A 167 3.60 -11.92 31.44
CA PRO A 167 4.25 -12.97 32.23
C PRO A 167 5.45 -13.61 31.50
N ASN A 168 5.58 -13.42 30.18
CA ASN A 168 6.69 -13.93 29.40
C ASN A 168 7.86 -12.93 29.35
N GLU A 169 8.78 -13.06 30.30
CA GLU A 169 9.99 -12.25 30.38
C GLU A 169 10.83 -12.27 29.09
N ILE A 170 10.81 -13.37 28.30
CA ILE A 170 11.56 -13.44 27.04
C ILE A 170 11.04 -12.46 25.99
N ALA A 171 9.74 -12.19 26.01
CA ALA A 171 9.12 -11.25 25.07
C ALA A 171 9.54 -9.79 25.34
N GLU A 172 9.95 -9.46 26.57
CA GLU A 172 10.15 -8.08 27.02
C GLU A 172 11.61 -7.70 27.27
N GLN A 173 12.55 -8.63 27.09
CA GLN A 173 13.98 -8.41 27.41
C GLN A 173 14.60 -7.18 26.74
N LEU A 174 13.97 -6.70 25.67
CA LEU A 174 14.45 -5.61 24.82
C LEU A 174 13.70 -4.29 25.08
N THR A 175 12.52 -4.36 25.68
CA THR A 175 11.65 -3.19 25.93
C THR A 175 11.68 -2.75 27.39
N VAL A 176 12.00 -3.66 28.31
CA VAL A 176 11.99 -3.41 29.75
C VAL A 176 13.41 -3.55 30.32
N PRO A 177 13.84 -2.65 31.25
CA PRO A 177 15.12 -2.80 31.92
C PRO A 177 15.19 -4.09 32.75
N PRO A 178 16.40 -4.62 33.04
CA PRO A 178 16.55 -5.81 33.87
C PRO A 178 15.93 -5.59 35.25
N ARG A 179 15.27 -6.62 35.78
CA ARG A 179 14.67 -6.57 37.12
C ARG A 179 15.77 -6.38 38.16
N GLN A 180 15.57 -5.41 39.04
CA GLN A 180 16.53 -5.06 40.08
C GLN A 180 15.89 -5.31 41.45
N PHE A 181 16.55 -6.14 42.25
CA PHE A 181 16.17 -6.45 43.62
C PHE A 181 17.15 -5.80 44.59
N VAL A 182 16.62 -5.34 45.72
CA VAL A 182 17.38 -4.69 46.77
C VAL A 182 17.24 -5.52 48.03
N VAL A 183 18.38 -5.88 48.61
CA VAL A 183 18.45 -6.59 49.88
C VAL A 183 19.07 -5.67 50.91
N LEU A 184 18.30 -5.36 51.94
CA LEU A 184 18.75 -4.59 53.09
C LEU A 184 19.30 -5.56 54.13
N THR A 185 20.57 -5.40 54.48
CA THR A 185 21.20 -6.12 55.59
C THR A 185 21.50 -5.17 56.76
N THR A 186 22.00 -5.70 57.87
CA THR A 186 22.45 -4.90 59.02
C THR A 186 23.58 -3.92 58.70
N THR A 187 24.39 -4.20 57.68
CA THR A 187 25.62 -3.45 57.36
C THR A 187 25.58 -2.76 56.00
N SER A 188 24.81 -3.29 55.05
CA SER A 188 24.85 -2.85 53.65
C SER A 188 23.51 -2.96 52.92
N LEU A 189 23.39 -2.22 51.82
CA LEU A 189 22.31 -2.32 50.85
C LEU A 189 22.87 -2.93 49.56
N THR A 190 22.45 -4.15 49.22
CA THR A 190 22.98 -4.87 48.07
C THR A 190 21.95 -4.91 46.94
N PHE A 191 22.37 -4.55 45.73
CA PHE A 191 21.53 -4.60 44.52
C PHE A 191 21.82 -5.86 43.71
N PHE A 192 20.81 -6.70 43.50
CA PHE A 192 20.86 -7.85 42.64
C PHE A 192 20.15 -7.55 41.32
N HIS A 193 20.82 -7.78 40.20
CA HIS A 193 20.24 -7.63 38.87
C HIS A 193 19.96 -9.02 38.31
N LYS A 194 18.72 -9.25 37.88
CA LYS A 194 18.36 -10.49 37.22
C LYS A 194 19.00 -10.52 35.83
N GLN A 195 19.87 -11.50 35.60
CA GLN A 195 20.46 -11.71 34.26
C GLN A 195 19.39 -12.16 33.27
N ARG A 196 19.26 -11.43 32.17
CA ARG A 196 18.41 -11.83 31.04
C ARG A 196 19.19 -12.84 30.18
N PRO A 197 18.49 -13.76 29.50
CA PRO A 197 19.10 -14.64 28.49
C PRO A 197 20.00 -13.93 27.47
N VAL A 198 19.64 -12.73 27.01
CA VAL A 198 20.50 -11.91 26.12
C VAL A 198 21.80 -11.47 26.80
N ASP A 199 21.77 -11.16 28.11
CA ASP A 199 22.97 -10.81 28.88
C ASP A 199 23.88 -12.03 29.04
N THR A 200 23.31 -13.22 29.26
CA THR A 200 24.08 -14.48 29.29
C THR A 200 24.77 -14.74 27.95
N LEU A 201 24.07 -14.54 26.82
CA LEU A 201 24.67 -14.67 25.48
C LEU A 201 25.81 -13.67 25.28
N TYR A 202 25.60 -12.41 25.69
CA TYR A 202 26.62 -11.36 25.61
C TYR A 202 27.86 -11.74 26.42
N HIS A 203 27.71 -12.21 27.66
CA HIS A 203 28.84 -12.68 28.48
C HIS A 203 29.58 -13.86 27.86
N LEU A 204 28.88 -14.81 27.25
CA LEU A 204 29.52 -15.92 26.51
C LEU A 204 30.34 -15.41 25.33
N LEU A 205 29.83 -14.42 24.60
CA LEU A 205 30.54 -13.80 23.46
C LEU A 205 31.79 -13.02 23.89
N VAL A 206 31.68 -12.25 24.98
CA VAL A 206 32.82 -11.54 25.57
C VAL A 206 33.89 -12.54 26.04
N LYS A 207 33.49 -13.62 26.72
CA LYS A 207 34.41 -14.66 27.17
C LYS A 207 35.12 -15.37 26.01
N ALA A 208 34.41 -15.60 24.90
CA ALA A 208 34.98 -16.23 23.71
C ALA A 208 36.03 -15.35 23.00
N ASN A 209 36.06 -14.04 23.28
CA ASN A 209 37.02 -13.08 22.75
C ASN A 209 37.26 -13.22 21.22
N GLY A 210 36.16 -13.31 20.47
CA GLY A 210 36.19 -13.47 19.01
C GLY A 210 36.47 -14.90 18.50
N ASN A 211 36.80 -15.86 19.35
CA ASN A 211 37.03 -17.26 18.99
C ASN A 211 35.87 -18.17 19.42
N ILE A 212 34.83 -18.25 18.59
CA ILE A 212 33.64 -19.08 18.87
C ILE A 212 33.97 -20.57 18.91
N GLU A 213 35.01 -20.99 18.18
CA GLU A 213 35.37 -22.39 18.01
C GLU A 213 35.79 -23.05 19.33
N THR A 214 36.40 -22.30 20.25
CA THR A 214 36.88 -22.82 21.54
C THR A 214 35.73 -23.15 22.51
N ASP A 215 34.60 -22.44 22.42
CA ASP A 215 33.46 -22.58 23.33
C ASP A 215 32.18 -23.11 22.65
N LYS A 216 32.33 -23.86 21.54
CA LYS A 216 31.19 -24.43 20.77
C LYS A 216 30.16 -25.15 21.62
N ALA A 217 30.60 -25.90 22.63
CA ALA A 217 29.70 -26.66 23.51
C ALA A 217 28.76 -25.74 24.32
N SER A 218 29.28 -24.60 24.78
CA SER A 218 28.51 -23.60 25.53
C SER A 218 27.45 -22.94 24.64
N PHE A 219 27.82 -22.57 23.41
CA PHE A 219 26.88 -22.02 22.44
C PHE A 219 25.84 -23.04 21.97
N ALA A 220 26.23 -24.29 21.70
CA ALA A 220 25.29 -25.36 21.36
C ALA A 220 24.30 -25.63 22.50
N SER A 221 24.77 -25.64 23.75
CA SER A 221 23.92 -25.76 24.94
C SER A 221 22.93 -24.60 25.04
N PHE A 222 23.37 -23.36 24.74
CA PHE A 222 22.52 -22.18 24.72
C PHE A 222 21.40 -22.28 23.66
N PHE A 223 21.76 -22.63 22.41
CA PHE A 223 20.80 -22.80 21.31
C PHE A 223 19.83 -23.96 21.56
N ASN A 224 20.29 -25.07 22.13
CA ASN A 224 19.43 -26.18 22.53
C ASN A 224 18.48 -25.79 23.68
N ARG A 225 18.93 -24.94 24.59
CA ARG A 225 18.15 -24.50 25.75
C ARG A 225 17.00 -23.55 25.39
N TYR A 226 17.26 -22.55 24.55
CA TYR A 226 16.26 -21.53 24.20
C TYR A 226 15.59 -21.75 22.83
N GLY A 227 16.12 -22.66 22.02
CA GLY A 227 15.70 -22.88 20.65
C GLY A 227 16.35 -21.90 19.67
N LYS A 228 16.48 -22.34 18.41
CA LYS A 228 17.15 -21.57 17.35
C LYS A 228 16.52 -20.19 17.14
N THR A 229 15.19 -20.10 17.10
CA THR A 229 14.44 -18.86 16.91
C THR A 229 14.76 -17.80 17.98
N GLN A 230 14.69 -18.17 19.26
CA GLN A 230 14.98 -17.23 20.36
C GLN A 230 16.46 -16.85 20.39
N ALA A 231 17.35 -17.82 20.19
CA ALA A 231 18.79 -17.57 20.18
C ALA A 231 19.19 -16.64 19.02
N CYS A 232 18.65 -16.84 17.82
CA CYS A 232 18.85 -15.94 16.68
C CYS A 232 18.31 -14.54 16.94
N ALA A 233 17.12 -14.41 17.56
CA ALA A 233 16.58 -13.10 17.96
C ALA A 233 17.49 -12.38 18.98
N MET A 234 18.10 -13.13 19.92
CA MET A 234 19.06 -12.59 20.89
C MET A 234 20.39 -12.21 20.22
N CYS A 235 20.87 -12.97 19.23
CA CYS A 235 22.03 -12.58 18.43
C CYS A 235 21.77 -11.24 17.72
N LEU A 236 20.60 -11.06 17.09
CA LEU A 236 20.22 -9.80 16.46
C LEU A 236 20.16 -8.64 17.46
N ALA A 237 19.64 -8.86 18.66
CA ALA A 237 19.65 -7.86 19.72
C ALA A 237 21.07 -7.41 20.11
N VAL A 238 21.99 -8.37 20.28
CA VAL A 238 23.40 -8.07 20.60
C VAL A 238 24.09 -7.33 19.46
N ILE A 239 23.86 -7.75 18.21
CA ILE A 239 24.38 -7.08 17.02
C ILE A 239 23.88 -5.64 16.97
N CYS A 240 22.56 -5.44 17.04
CA CYS A 240 21.96 -4.11 16.88
C CYS A 240 22.36 -3.13 18.00
N ALA A 241 22.53 -3.61 19.23
CA ALA A 241 22.96 -2.79 20.36
C ALA A 241 24.41 -2.30 20.24
N ASN A 242 25.26 -3.02 19.50
CA ASN A 242 26.69 -2.73 19.36
C ASN A 242 27.08 -2.32 17.92
N LEU A 243 26.12 -1.99 17.06
CA LEU A 243 26.37 -1.46 15.72
C LEU A 243 27.08 -0.10 15.81
N GLY A 244 28.20 0.04 15.10
CA GLY A 244 29.09 1.21 15.22
C GLY A 244 30.06 1.13 16.41
N ALA A 245 30.41 -0.09 16.84
CA ALA A 245 31.40 -0.38 17.87
C ALA A 245 32.66 0.49 17.74
N THR A 246 33.03 1.17 18.84
CA THR A 246 34.24 1.99 18.92
C THR A 246 35.42 1.23 19.53
N THR A 247 35.16 0.14 20.25
CA THR A 247 36.18 -0.71 20.86
C THR A 247 36.34 -2.03 20.11
N PRO A 248 37.55 -2.60 20.06
CA PRO A 248 37.79 -3.88 19.40
C PRO A 248 36.99 -5.03 20.02
N GLU A 249 36.80 -5.01 21.34
CA GLU A 249 35.99 -6.01 22.06
C GLU A 249 34.53 -6.03 21.57
N GLN A 250 33.92 -4.86 21.38
CA GLN A 250 32.55 -4.76 20.86
C GLN A 250 32.46 -5.24 19.41
N ALA A 251 33.47 -4.94 18.58
CA ALA A 251 33.53 -5.42 17.21
C ALA A 251 33.65 -6.96 17.14
N ASP A 252 34.43 -7.56 18.05
CA ASP A 252 34.56 -9.01 18.16
C ASP A 252 33.26 -9.67 18.63
N VAL A 253 32.52 -9.04 19.54
CA VAL A 253 31.18 -9.48 19.97
C VAL A 253 30.18 -9.44 18.81
N VAL A 254 30.16 -8.35 18.02
CA VAL A 254 29.28 -8.24 16.84
C VAL A 254 29.62 -9.30 15.80
N ARG A 255 30.91 -9.49 15.50
CA ARG A 255 31.38 -10.53 14.57
C ARG A 255 30.98 -11.92 15.06
N GLY A 256 31.15 -12.17 16.35
CA GLY A 256 30.77 -13.43 16.98
C GLY A 256 29.27 -13.70 16.91
N ALA A 257 28.45 -12.73 17.33
CA ALA A 257 27.00 -12.84 17.26
C ALA A 257 26.49 -13.05 15.81
N THR A 258 27.10 -12.38 14.84
CA THR A 258 26.78 -12.53 13.41
C THR A 258 27.11 -13.94 12.92
N LYS A 259 28.30 -14.46 13.26
CA LYS A 259 28.70 -15.84 12.92
C LYS A 259 27.73 -16.86 13.53
N LEU A 260 27.40 -16.73 14.82
CA LEU A 260 26.42 -17.59 15.49
C LEU A 260 25.04 -17.54 14.84
N PHE A 261 24.57 -16.35 14.46
CA PHE A 261 23.29 -16.18 13.77
C PHE A 261 23.24 -17.00 12.48
N PHE A 262 24.26 -16.90 11.63
CA PHE A 262 24.28 -17.60 10.34
C PHE A 262 24.54 -19.11 10.45
N GLU A 263 25.46 -19.54 11.32
CA GLU A 263 25.87 -20.94 11.46
C GLU A 263 24.86 -21.78 12.25
N TYR A 264 24.37 -21.27 13.39
CA TYR A 264 23.50 -22.03 14.29
C TYR A 264 22.01 -21.83 14.02
N GLY A 265 21.65 -20.82 13.20
CA GLY A 265 20.25 -20.53 12.86
C GLY A 265 19.58 -21.54 11.94
N GLY A 266 20.34 -22.49 11.37
CA GLY A 266 19.81 -23.60 10.59
C GLY A 266 19.40 -23.25 9.15
N VAL A 267 18.67 -24.17 8.53
CA VAL A 267 18.17 -24.10 7.14
C VAL A 267 16.67 -24.44 7.12
N PRO A 268 15.90 -23.93 6.15
CA PRO A 268 14.49 -24.27 6.05
C PRO A 268 14.29 -25.73 5.64
N SER A 269 13.13 -26.26 6.01
CA SER A 269 12.73 -27.64 5.71
C SER A 269 11.24 -27.73 5.38
N ALA A 270 10.87 -28.74 4.58
CA ALA A 270 9.48 -29.14 4.39
C ALA A 270 9.17 -30.34 5.29
N SER A 271 8.06 -30.28 6.04
CA SER A 271 7.54 -31.41 6.81
C SER A 271 6.74 -32.33 5.89
N GLY A 272 7.14 -33.59 5.78
CA GLY A 272 6.47 -34.60 4.97
C GLY A 272 5.29 -35.21 5.71
N ALA A 273 4.09 -34.68 5.49
CA ALA A 273 2.84 -35.41 5.70
C ALA A 273 1.84 -35.02 4.61
N ALA A 274 1.44 -36.01 3.81
CA ALA A 274 0.47 -35.97 2.70
C ALA A 274 0.95 -35.34 1.37
N PHE A 275 1.86 -36.03 0.68
CA PHE A 275 1.85 -36.03 -0.79
C PHE A 275 0.87 -37.10 -1.24
N ASP A 276 -0.41 -36.74 -1.37
CA ASP A 276 -1.35 -37.50 -2.17
C ASP A 276 -1.69 -36.69 -3.42
N SER A 277 -1.73 -37.39 -4.55
CA SER A 277 -1.61 -36.84 -5.90
C SER A 277 -2.88 -36.07 -6.32
N SER A 278 -2.88 -34.74 -6.20
CA SER A 278 -3.84 -33.88 -6.90
C SER A 278 -3.27 -32.47 -7.09
N TYR A 279 -2.91 -32.15 -8.33
CA TYR A 279 -2.51 -30.82 -8.77
C TYR A 279 -3.76 -29.92 -8.82
N LEU A 280 -3.64 -28.69 -8.28
CA LEU A 280 -4.60 -27.56 -8.34
C LEU A 280 -5.54 -27.30 -7.15
N GLN A 281 -5.04 -27.30 -5.91
CA GLN A 281 -5.77 -26.58 -4.85
C GLN A 281 -4.88 -25.96 -3.75
N SER A 282 -4.98 -24.63 -3.64
CA SER A 282 -4.71 -23.78 -2.47
C SER A 282 -3.61 -24.26 -1.49
N MET A 283 -2.36 -23.80 -1.71
CA MET A 283 -1.27 -23.93 -0.74
C MET A 283 -1.43 -22.93 0.42
N THR A 284 -2.44 -23.11 1.26
CA THR A 284 -2.42 -22.56 2.63
C THR A 284 -1.49 -23.41 3.50
N ALA A 285 -0.23 -23.01 3.55
CA ALA A 285 0.72 -23.10 4.67
C ALA A 285 0.51 -24.15 5.79
N THR A 286 0.65 -25.46 5.52
CA THR A 286 0.72 -26.45 6.61
C THR A 286 1.96 -27.36 6.60
N GLY A 287 2.90 -27.19 5.65
CA GLY A 287 4.10 -28.05 5.55
C GLY A 287 5.46 -27.35 5.51
N LEU A 288 5.54 -26.01 5.45
CA LEU A 288 6.81 -25.28 5.32
C LEU A 288 7.32 -24.81 6.70
N GLN A 289 8.54 -25.18 7.06
CA GLN A 289 9.23 -24.67 8.25
C GLN A 289 10.41 -23.78 7.81
N PHE A 290 10.34 -22.50 8.17
CA PHE A 290 11.45 -21.57 7.94
C PHE A 290 12.60 -21.84 8.92
N SER A 291 13.80 -21.35 8.56
CA SER A 291 14.95 -21.44 9.44
C SER A 291 14.78 -20.61 10.72
N GLY A 292 15.56 -20.93 11.74
CA GLY A 292 15.63 -20.12 12.97
C GLY A 292 16.13 -18.69 12.73
N LYS A 293 16.83 -18.44 11.61
CA LYS A 293 17.27 -17.09 11.20
C LYS A 293 16.08 -16.24 10.78
N HIS A 294 15.22 -16.80 9.93
CA HIS A 294 13.97 -16.15 9.50
C HIS A 294 13.05 -15.87 10.69
N ASP A 295 12.71 -16.91 11.46
CA ASP A 295 11.79 -16.75 12.59
C ASP A 295 12.39 -15.88 13.69
N GLY A 296 13.70 -15.97 13.92
CA GLY A 296 14.41 -15.14 14.88
C GLY A 296 14.43 -13.67 14.47
N PHE A 297 14.57 -13.38 13.18
CA PHE A 297 14.42 -12.02 12.64
C PHE A 297 13.00 -11.50 12.83
N ALA A 298 11.99 -12.26 12.40
CA ALA A 298 10.58 -11.87 12.53
C ALA A 298 10.19 -11.62 13.99
N LEU A 299 10.67 -12.48 14.90
CA LEU A 299 10.46 -12.35 16.33
C LEU A 299 11.13 -11.09 16.90
N TYR A 300 12.41 -10.85 16.56
CA TYR A 300 13.11 -9.65 16.99
C TYR A 300 12.42 -8.38 16.49
N PHE A 301 12.09 -8.32 15.19
CA PHE A 301 11.35 -7.22 14.59
C PHE A 301 10.00 -6.98 15.27
N SER A 302 9.22 -8.03 15.52
CA SER A 302 7.91 -7.92 16.19
C SER A 302 8.03 -7.32 17.61
N ARG A 303 9.11 -7.64 18.35
CA ARG A 303 9.35 -7.10 19.69
C ARG A 303 9.70 -5.62 19.67
N LEU A 304 10.47 -5.18 18.65
CA LEU A 304 10.83 -3.77 18.50
C LEU A 304 9.61 -2.90 18.20
N ILE A 305 8.72 -3.34 17.30
CA ILE A 305 7.55 -2.55 16.88
C ILE A 305 6.34 -2.68 17.83
N ARG A 306 6.32 -3.71 18.69
CA ARG A 306 5.22 -4.01 19.62
C ARG A 306 4.67 -2.81 20.38
N PRO A 307 5.48 -1.89 20.96
CA PRO A 307 4.96 -0.76 21.72
C PRO A 307 4.10 0.21 20.90
N LEU A 308 4.26 0.22 19.58
CA LEU A 308 3.58 1.16 18.67
C LEU A 308 2.53 0.50 17.79
N TRP A 309 2.60 -0.82 17.59
CA TRP A 309 1.82 -1.54 16.59
C TRP A 309 0.30 -1.27 16.66
N LYS A 310 -0.27 -1.31 17.86
CA LYS A 310 -1.71 -1.09 18.12
C LYS A 310 -2.03 0.30 18.67
N THR A 311 -1.06 1.21 18.68
CA THR A 311 -1.23 2.54 19.27
C THR A 311 -2.06 3.42 18.35
N LYS A 312 -3.12 4.04 18.89
CA LYS A 312 -4.01 4.97 18.17
C LYS A 312 -3.43 6.38 18.18
N LEU A 313 -3.39 7.04 17.02
CA LEU A 313 -2.78 8.37 16.88
C LEU A 313 -3.70 9.51 17.35
N PHE A 314 -5.01 9.40 17.12
CA PHE A 314 -6.00 10.48 17.31
C PHE A 314 -7.02 10.19 18.43
N GLU A 315 -6.63 9.47 19.47
CA GLU A 315 -7.52 9.16 20.58
C GLU A 315 -7.85 10.41 21.42
N GLN A 316 -9.13 10.67 21.67
CA GLN A 316 -9.59 11.79 22.51
C GLN A 316 -9.18 11.56 23.97
N SER A 317 -8.42 12.50 24.53
CA SER A 317 -8.06 12.49 25.94
C SER A 317 -9.14 13.24 26.74
N ASP A 318 -9.71 12.60 27.76
CA ASP A 318 -10.57 13.26 28.76
C ASP A 318 -9.76 14.22 29.68
N LYS A 319 -8.42 14.17 29.63
CA LYS A 319 -7.51 15.04 30.41
C LYS A 319 -6.91 16.17 29.55
N PRO A 320 -6.75 17.39 30.11
CA PRO A 320 -6.59 18.63 29.32
C PRO A 320 -5.16 18.96 28.82
N THR A 321 -4.23 18.01 28.70
CA THR A 321 -2.87 18.33 28.18
C THR A 321 -2.50 17.46 26.98
N PRO A 322 -3.02 17.77 25.77
CA PRO A 322 -2.66 17.06 24.54
C PRO A 322 -1.15 17.06 24.26
N ILE A 323 -0.45 18.14 24.64
CA ILE A 323 1.01 18.29 24.44
C ILE A 323 1.78 17.16 25.13
N ALA A 324 1.49 16.87 26.40
CA ALA A 324 2.20 15.85 27.17
C ALA A 324 2.02 14.43 26.58
N LYS A 325 0.84 14.15 26.01
CA LYS A 325 0.55 12.89 25.32
C LYS A 325 1.42 12.73 24.07
N TYR A 326 1.46 13.75 23.21
CA TYR A 326 2.23 13.68 21.97
C TYR A 326 3.74 13.69 22.22
N THR A 327 4.24 14.35 23.26
CA THR A 327 5.67 14.26 23.64
C THR A 327 6.07 12.86 24.09
N GLN A 328 5.25 12.19 24.90
CA GLN A 328 5.51 10.79 25.30
C GLN A 328 5.45 9.84 24.12
N LEU A 329 4.47 10.05 23.23
CA LEU A 329 4.32 9.28 22.01
C LEU A 329 5.56 9.46 21.13
N GLN A 330 5.99 10.70 20.88
CA GLN A 330 7.15 11.00 20.06
C GLN A 330 8.43 10.32 20.58
N ALA A 331 8.68 10.38 21.90
CA ALA A 331 9.83 9.68 22.50
C ALA A 331 9.80 8.16 22.23
N ALA A 332 8.62 7.53 22.29
CA ALA A 332 8.46 6.12 21.93
C ALA A 332 8.71 5.86 20.44
N PHE A 333 8.21 6.72 19.55
CA PHE A 333 8.45 6.65 18.10
C PHE A 333 9.93 6.77 17.76
N THR A 334 10.64 7.77 18.32
CA THR A 334 12.07 7.97 18.09
C THR A 334 12.91 6.77 18.53
N ASN A 335 12.61 6.20 19.71
CA ASN A 335 13.34 5.03 20.23
C ASN A 335 13.15 3.81 19.32
N VAL A 336 11.91 3.52 18.93
CA VAL A 336 11.62 2.39 18.03
C VAL A 336 12.22 2.63 16.65
N GLN A 337 12.13 3.84 16.11
CA GLN A 337 12.74 4.19 14.82
C GLN A 337 14.24 3.91 14.83
N TRP A 338 14.93 4.32 15.90
CA TRP A 338 16.36 4.10 16.05
C TRP A 338 16.68 2.60 16.07
N SER A 339 15.96 1.80 16.86
CA SER A 339 16.15 0.34 16.92
C SER A 339 15.86 -0.35 15.59
N LEU A 340 14.80 0.06 14.87
CA LEU A 340 14.49 -0.49 13.55
C LEU A 340 15.53 -0.09 12.50
N SER A 341 16.07 1.13 12.57
CA SER A 341 17.11 1.60 11.66
C SER A 341 18.40 0.81 11.81
N ARG A 342 18.75 0.43 13.05
CA ARG A 342 19.85 -0.50 13.34
C ARG A 342 19.62 -1.90 12.77
N LEU A 343 18.39 -2.41 12.89
CA LEU A 343 18.03 -3.69 12.26
C LEU A 343 18.10 -3.61 10.72
N LYS A 344 17.69 -2.48 10.13
CA LYS A 344 17.79 -2.23 8.70
C LYS A 344 19.26 -2.20 8.25
N GLU A 345 20.12 -1.50 8.99
CA GLU A 345 21.57 -1.43 8.75
C GLU A 345 22.18 -2.85 8.70
N PHE A 346 21.79 -3.74 9.60
CA PHE A 346 22.21 -5.15 9.55
C PHE A 346 21.79 -5.86 8.25
N MET A 347 20.55 -5.66 7.80
CA MET A 347 20.05 -6.27 6.55
C MET A 347 20.75 -5.69 5.31
N ASP A 348 20.97 -4.37 5.29
CA ASP A 348 21.66 -3.67 4.20
C ASP A 348 23.12 -4.13 4.07
N VAL A 349 23.80 -4.43 5.18
CA VAL A 349 25.15 -5.02 5.17
C VAL A 349 25.14 -6.47 4.67
N ASN A 350 24.08 -7.22 4.96
CA ASN A 350 23.96 -8.64 4.64
C ASN A 350 22.95 -8.89 3.51
N THR A 351 23.07 -8.18 2.38
CA THR A 351 22.08 -8.24 1.28
C THR A 351 21.80 -9.65 0.77
N ALA A 352 22.82 -10.52 0.72
CA ALA A 352 22.70 -11.92 0.32
C ALA A 352 21.73 -12.74 1.20
N PHE A 353 21.39 -12.26 2.39
CA PHE A 353 20.42 -12.90 3.29
C PHE A 353 18.97 -12.74 2.82
N HIS A 354 18.64 -11.62 2.17
CA HIS A 354 17.24 -11.28 1.82
C HIS A 354 17.00 -10.95 0.34
N THR A 355 18.04 -10.72 -0.46
CA THR A 355 17.87 -10.33 -1.86
C THR A 355 17.49 -11.55 -2.65
N LEU A 356 16.44 -11.47 -3.48
CA LEU A 356 15.96 -12.59 -4.30
C LEU A 356 17.10 -13.18 -5.16
N SER A 357 17.27 -14.50 -5.12
CA SER A 357 18.28 -15.20 -5.91
C SER A 357 17.99 -15.09 -7.41
N SER A 358 19.04 -14.80 -8.19
CA SER A 358 18.99 -14.83 -9.66
C SER A 358 18.80 -16.26 -10.18
N ILE A 359 18.22 -16.41 -11.38
CA ILE A 359 18.04 -17.70 -12.07
C ILE A 359 19.38 -18.46 -12.22
N ALA A 360 20.52 -17.75 -12.22
CA ALA A 360 21.85 -18.32 -12.33
C ALA A 360 22.47 -18.78 -10.97
N ASP A 361 21.73 -18.75 -9.87
CA ASP A 361 22.26 -19.11 -8.54
C ASP A 361 22.54 -20.64 -8.47
N ALA A 362 23.76 -21.01 -8.08
CA ALA A 362 24.18 -22.41 -7.95
C ALA A 362 23.31 -23.21 -6.97
N ARG A 363 22.65 -22.53 -6.02
CA ARG A 363 21.68 -23.12 -5.08
C ARG A 363 20.40 -23.61 -5.73
N LEU A 364 20.04 -23.08 -6.92
CA LEU A 364 18.88 -23.48 -7.70
C LEU A 364 19.20 -24.59 -8.72
N LEU A 365 20.48 -24.85 -8.95
CA LEU A 365 20.97 -25.89 -9.86
C LEU A 365 21.12 -27.27 -9.17
N SER A 366 20.76 -27.38 -7.87
CA SER A 366 20.80 -28.64 -7.13
C SER A 366 19.71 -29.61 -7.60
N SER A 367 20.00 -30.92 -7.59
CA SER A 367 19.09 -31.99 -8.06
C SER A 367 17.76 -32.12 -7.28
N ASP A 368 17.62 -31.50 -6.11
CA ASP A 368 16.41 -31.56 -5.27
C ASP A 368 15.54 -30.30 -5.45
N GLU A 369 14.61 -30.35 -6.40
CA GLU A 369 13.67 -29.24 -6.69
C GLU A 369 12.89 -28.79 -5.44
N VAL A 370 12.54 -29.72 -4.55
CA VAL A 370 11.80 -29.42 -3.31
C VAL A 370 12.63 -28.56 -2.36
N HIS A 371 13.92 -28.86 -2.19
CA HIS A 371 14.79 -28.07 -1.32
C HIS A 371 15.02 -26.67 -1.88
N ALA A 372 15.21 -26.56 -3.20
CA ALA A 372 15.35 -25.28 -3.88
C ALA A 372 14.10 -24.39 -3.73
N GLN A 373 12.89 -24.96 -3.86
CA GLN A 373 11.64 -24.23 -3.65
C GLN A 373 11.47 -23.73 -2.22
N VAL A 374 11.85 -24.54 -1.23
CA VAL A 374 11.78 -24.19 0.20
C VAL A 374 12.73 -23.03 0.52
N LEU A 375 13.95 -23.05 -0.01
CA LEU A 375 14.91 -21.94 0.10
C LEU A 375 14.40 -20.65 -0.55
N LEU A 376 13.83 -20.74 -1.76
CA LEU A 376 13.23 -19.60 -2.45
C LEU A 376 12.10 -18.96 -1.65
N LYS A 377 11.22 -19.78 -1.05
CA LYS A 377 10.13 -19.27 -0.20
C LYS A 377 10.65 -18.59 1.06
N GLU A 378 11.69 -19.12 1.71
CA GLU A 378 12.32 -18.43 2.85
C GLU A 378 12.88 -17.08 2.42
N GLN A 379 13.60 -17.04 1.30
CA GLN A 379 14.20 -15.82 0.80
C GLN A 379 13.17 -14.76 0.38
N GLN A 380 12.07 -15.18 -0.27
CA GLN A 380 10.92 -14.33 -0.54
C GLN A 380 10.35 -13.75 0.75
N SER A 381 10.10 -14.59 1.76
CA SER A 381 9.57 -14.15 3.05
C SER A 381 10.51 -13.18 3.78
N LEU A 382 11.83 -13.42 3.74
CA LEU A 382 12.84 -12.49 4.28
C LEU A 382 12.85 -11.15 3.55
N HIS A 383 12.68 -11.16 2.22
CA HIS A 383 12.58 -9.93 1.43
C HIS A 383 11.35 -9.13 1.81
N GLU A 384 10.19 -9.77 1.93
CA GLU A 384 8.94 -9.11 2.35
C GLU A 384 9.05 -8.55 3.78
N LEU A 385 9.71 -9.27 4.70
CA LEU A 385 9.98 -8.77 6.05
C LEU A 385 10.91 -7.53 6.03
N TYR A 386 11.87 -7.47 5.12
CA TYR A 386 12.71 -6.28 4.93
C TYR A 386 11.94 -5.09 4.36
N LEU A 387 11.07 -5.33 3.37
CA LEU A 387 10.19 -4.30 2.84
C LEU A 387 9.25 -3.77 3.94
N LEU A 388 8.68 -4.67 4.76
CA LEU A 388 7.85 -4.30 5.90
C LEU A 388 8.62 -3.49 6.95
N LEU A 389 9.87 -3.88 7.26
CA LEU A 389 10.75 -3.12 8.14
C LEU A 389 10.96 -1.69 7.63
N THR A 390 11.28 -1.54 6.35
CA THR A 390 11.51 -0.23 5.72
C THR A 390 10.24 0.61 5.73
N GLN A 391 9.09 0.02 5.39
CA GLN A 391 7.79 0.70 5.43
C GLN A 391 7.39 1.11 6.86
N CYS A 392 7.75 0.35 7.89
CA CYS A 392 7.52 0.72 9.28
C CYS A 392 8.38 1.92 9.71
N ILE A 393 9.66 1.95 9.29
CA ILE A 393 10.55 3.10 9.55
C ILE A 393 10.00 4.36 8.89
N ASP A 394 9.55 4.26 7.65
CA ASP A 394 8.95 5.37 6.90
C ASP A 394 7.62 5.83 7.53
N ALA A 395 6.75 4.90 7.93
CA ALA A 395 5.48 5.22 8.60
C ALA A 395 5.71 5.93 9.94
N ILE A 396 6.69 5.49 10.73
CA ILE A 396 7.11 6.15 11.97
C ILE A 396 7.64 7.56 11.68
N SER A 397 8.47 7.72 10.64
CA SER A 397 8.99 9.01 10.19
C SER A 397 7.87 9.97 9.77
N PHE A 398 6.85 9.45 9.09
CA PHE A 398 5.67 10.22 8.71
C PHE A 398 4.85 10.65 9.93
N VAL A 399 4.65 9.78 10.91
CA VAL A 399 3.95 10.14 12.16
C VAL A 399 4.74 11.17 12.97
N ASP A 400 6.06 11.00 13.10
CA ASP A 400 6.95 11.97 13.75
C ASP A 400 6.82 13.36 13.10
N PHE A 401 6.82 13.41 11.77
CA PHE A 401 6.53 14.64 11.03
C PHE A 401 5.16 15.23 11.33
N LEU A 402 4.10 14.43 11.40
CA LEU A 402 2.76 14.92 11.72
C LEU A 402 2.73 15.55 13.13
N ILE A 403 3.43 14.94 14.09
CA ILE A 403 3.55 15.45 15.46
C ILE A 403 4.28 16.80 15.46
N ASP A 404 5.48 16.87 14.85
CA ASP A 404 6.28 18.09 14.74
C ASP A 404 5.54 19.21 14.02
N SER A 405 4.75 18.84 13.00
CA SER A 405 3.96 19.76 12.21
C SER A 405 2.67 20.18 12.90
N GLY A 406 2.35 19.72 14.12
CA GLY A 406 1.13 20.02 14.84
C GLY A 406 -0.07 19.18 14.38
N ILE A 407 -0.09 17.93 14.84
CA ILE A 407 -1.02 16.86 14.42
C ILE A 407 -2.52 17.21 14.57
N GLU A 408 -2.89 17.98 15.60
CA GLU A 408 -4.29 18.37 15.86
C GLU A 408 -4.82 19.34 14.80
N GLU A 409 -4.00 20.30 14.36
CA GLU A 409 -4.38 21.24 13.30
C GLU A 409 -4.50 20.55 11.94
N ILE A 410 -3.65 19.54 11.69
CA ILE A 410 -3.76 18.69 10.49
C ILE A 410 -5.06 17.90 10.55
N PHE A 411 -5.41 17.32 11.70
CA PHE A 411 -6.66 16.61 11.90
C PHE A 411 -7.90 17.50 11.63
N GLN A 412 -7.85 18.78 11.98
CA GLN A 412 -8.94 19.73 11.66
C GLN A 412 -9.08 20.01 10.15
N CYS A 413 -8.03 19.82 9.35
CA CYS A 413 -8.07 20.03 7.90
C CYS A 413 -8.63 18.84 7.11
N VAL A 414 -8.96 17.73 7.78
CA VAL A 414 -9.56 16.53 7.17
C VAL A 414 -11.09 16.66 7.08
N THR A 415 -11.71 15.96 6.13
CA THR A 415 -13.17 15.87 5.97
C THR A 415 -13.83 15.15 7.17
N ASP A 416 -15.06 15.53 7.53
CA ASP A 416 -15.73 14.99 8.72
C ASP A 416 -16.03 13.49 8.63
N ALA A 417 -16.28 12.97 7.42
CA ALA A 417 -16.46 11.53 7.20
C ALA A 417 -15.20 10.73 7.58
N SER A 418 -14.03 11.22 7.17
CA SER A 418 -12.75 10.57 7.44
C SER A 418 -12.26 10.76 8.87
N LYS A 419 -12.72 11.78 9.61
CA LYS A 419 -12.34 12.02 11.01
C LYS A 419 -12.74 10.87 11.93
N VAL A 420 -13.90 10.24 11.68
CA VAL A 420 -14.36 9.08 12.47
C VAL A 420 -13.40 7.91 12.30
N ASP A 421 -13.02 7.64 11.06
CA ASP A 421 -12.12 6.55 10.71
C ASP A 421 -10.69 6.78 11.19
N LEU A 422 -10.20 8.02 11.11
CA LEU A 422 -8.86 8.39 11.57
C LEU A 422 -8.66 8.16 13.07
N ARG A 423 -9.71 8.22 13.89
CA ARG A 423 -9.62 7.95 15.34
C ARG A 423 -9.25 6.51 15.65
N GLU A 424 -9.61 5.59 14.77
CA GLU A 424 -9.31 4.15 14.91
C GLU A 424 -8.01 3.74 14.20
N VAL A 425 -7.35 4.68 13.49
CA VAL A 425 -6.10 4.39 12.79
C VAL A 425 -4.97 4.12 13.79
N THR A 426 -4.37 2.95 13.61
CA THR A 426 -3.15 2.49 14.28
C THR A 426 -1.99 2.42 13.29
N VAL A 427 -0.75 2.35 13.82
CA VAL A 427 0.45 2.14 12.99
C VAL A 427 0.35 0.87 12.14
N GLU A 428 -0.18 -0.23 12.71
CA GLU A 428 -0.49 -1.45 11.96
C GLU A 428 -1.40 -1.18 10.77
N SER A 429 -2.52 -0.47 10.98
CA SER A 429 -3.50 -0.23 9.93
C SER A 429 -2.90 0.60 8.79
N MET A 430 -2.06 1.58 9.11
CA MET A 430 -1.37 2.44 8.13
C MET A 430 -0.47 1.63 7.21
N VAL A 431 0.23 0.62 7.73
CA VAL A 431 1.21 -0.17 6.97
C VAL A 431 0.55 -1.34 6.23
N THR A 432 -0.36 -2.06 6.89
CA THR A 432 -0.85 -3.37 6.43
C THR A 432 -2.19 -3.34 5.69
N THR A 433 -2.99 -2.27 5.83
CA THR A 433 -4.35 -2.22 5.25
C THR A 433 -4.46 -1.19 4.14
N THR A 434 -5.23 -1.51 3.10
CA THR A 434 -5.54 -0.57 2.00
C THR A 434 -6.27 0.67 2.51
N ARG A 435 -7.21 0.50 3.46
CA ARG A 435 -7.93 1.60 4.12
C ARG A 435 -6.98 2.53 4.89
N GLY A 436 -6.07 2.00 5.70
CA GLY A 436 -5.10 2.80 6.45
C GLY A 436 -4.12 3.54 5.55
N ARG A 437 -3.72 2.95 4.40
CA ARG A 437 -2.96 3.65 3.36
C ARG A 437 -3.75 4.82 2.77
N ALA A 438 -5.02 4.61 2.41
CA ALA A 438 -5.88 5.69 1.89
C ALA A 438 -6.04 6.85 2.90
N LEU A 439 -6.23 6.54 4.19
CA LEU A 439 -6.30 7.54 5.25
C LEU A 439 -4.97 8.28 5.45
N SER A 440 -3.83 7.58 5.35
CA SER A 440 -2.49 8.20 5.38
C SER A 440 -2.32 9.20 4.23
N ARG A 441 -2.81 8.86 3.02
CA ARG A 441 -2.80 9.78 1.87
C ARG A 441 -3.65 11.04 2.11
N GLN A 442 -4.80 10.89 2.76
CA GLN A 442 -5.64 12.05 3.15
C GLN A 442 -4.93 12.94 4.18
N LEU A 443 -4.18 12.36 5.13
CA LEU A 443 -3.37 13.13 6.08
C LEU A 443 -2.27 13.94 5.39
N VAL A 444 -1.67 13.43 4.31
CA VAL A 444 -0.72 14.20 3.48
C VAL A 444 -1.40 15.42 2.86
N ILE A 445 -2.57 15.24 2.24
CA ILE A 445 -3.33 16.36 1.64
C ILE A 445 -3.72 17.38 2.72
N ALA A 446 -4.13 16.92 3.91
CA ALA A 446 -4.45 17.79 5.03
C ALA A 446 -3.22 18.57 5.54
N ALA A 447 -2.04 17.92 5.59
CA ALA A 447 -0.78 18.58 5.94
C ALA A 447 -0.43 19.65 4.89
N ILE A 448 -0.55 19.37 3.60
CA ILE A 448 -0.34 20.34 2.51
C ILE A 448 -1.28 21.55 2.68
N ASN A 449 -2.56 21.30 2.95
CA ASN A 449 -3.54 22.38 3.15
C ASN A 449 -3.22 23.23 4.39
N LYS A 450 -2.75 22.62 5.48
CA LYS A 450 -2.29 23.33 6.67
C LYS A 450 -1.11 24.24 6.35
N TYR A 451 -0.05 23.70 5.74
CA TYR A 451 1.14 24.47 5.39
C TYR A 451 0.83 25.61 4.41
N GLY A 452 -0.09 25.37 3.47
CA GLY A 452 -0.56 26.40 2.54
C GLY A 452 -1.25 27.59 3.22
N ARG A 453 -1.93 27.38 4.36
CA ARG A 453 -2.55 28.46 5.15
C ARG A 453 -1.53 29.26 5.96
N THR A 454 -0.52 28.60 6.52
CA THR A 454 0.43 29.22 7.45
C THR A 454 1.62 29.87 6.74
N GLN A 455 2.08 29.33 5.61
CA GLN A 455 3.26 29.81 4.88
C GLN A 455 3.05 29.77 3.35
N ALA A 456 2.52 30.86 2.79
CA ALA A 456 2.07 30.94 1.39
C ALA A 456 3.16 30.67 0.32
N HIS A 457 4.46 30.88 0.62
CA HIS A 457 5.53 30.78 -0.39
C HIS A 457 6.55 29.65 -0.16
N VAL A 458 6.79 29.21 1.08
CA VAL A 458 7.85 28.23 1.42
C VAL A 458 7.30 26.93 2.00
N GLY A 459 6.05 26.92 2.49
CA GLY A 459 5.49 25.77 3.21
C GLY A 459 5.13 24.58 2.33
N PHE A 460 4.89 24.80 1.03
CA PHE A 460 4.38 23.75 0.14
C PHE A 460 5.42 22.66 -0.13
N ASP A 461 6.70 22.99 -0.40
CA ASP A 461 7.70 21.97 -0.78
C ASP A 461 8.15 21.09 0.40
N VAL A 462 7.87 21.50 1.64
CA VAL A 462 8.31 20.81 2.87
C VAL A 462 7.71 19.41 2.97
N VAL A 463 6.43 19.25 2.61
CA VAL A 463 5.75 17.96 2.72
C VAL A 463 6.32 16.99 1.68
N SER A 464 6.27 17.32 0.39
CA SER A 464 6.80 16.44 -0.66
C SER A 464 8.30 16.17 -0.56
N ASP A 465 9.13 17.13 -0.14
CA ASP A 465 10.57 16.88 0.06
C ASP A 465 10.82 15.90 1.21
N LEU A 466 10.05 16.00 2.29
CA LEU A 466 10.14 15.04 3.39
C LEU A 466 9.69 13.65 2.93
N LEU A 467 8.57 13.56 2.21
CA LEU A 467 8.08 12.28 1.69
C LEU A 467 9.13 11.62 0.79
N GLN A 468 9.77 12.40 -0.08
CA GLN A 468 10.82 11.93 -0.98
C GLN A 468 12.09 11.49 -0.23
N ARG A 469 12.48 12.18 0.84
CA ARG A 469 13.72 11.89 1.58
C ARG A 469 13.59 10.79 2.63
N LYS A 470 12.47 10.75 3.36
CA LYS A 470 12.30 9.90 4.55
C LYS A 470 11.19 8.84 4.42
N CYS A 471 10.32 8.92 3.41
CA CYS A 471 9.14 8.06 3.32
C CYS A 471 8.96 7.40 1.94
N SER A 472 10.04 7.16 1.20
CA SER A 472 10.00 6.73 -0.22
C SER A 472 9.55 5.28 -0.44
N SER A 473 9.62 4.42 0.57
CA SER A 473 9.07 3.06 0.51
C SER A 473 7.59 3.03 0.93
N PHE A 474 7.17 4.00 1.77
CA PHE A 474 5.79 4.12 2.22
C PHE A 474 4.91 4.89 1.22
N PHE A 475 5.47 5.89 0.55
CA PHE A 475 4.88 6.62 -0.57
C PHE A 475 5.76 6.45 -1.81
N GLY A 476 5.21 5.85 -2.86
CA GLY A 476 5.98 5.58 -4.08
C GLY A 476 6.34 6.86 -4.84
N PRO A 477 7.21 6.77 -5.87
CA PRO A 477 7.57 7.94 -6.70
C PRO A 477 6.35 8.61 -7.34
N ASN A 478 5.35 7.81 -7.74
CA ASN A 478 4.09 8.33 -8.29
C ASN A 478 3.25 9.08 -7.24
N ASP A 479 3.23 8.62 -5.98
CA ASP A 479 2.57 9.33 -4.88
C ASP A 479 3.25 10.69 -4.66
N VAL A 480 4.60 10.73 -4.66
CA VAL A 480 5.36 11.98 -4.51
C VAL A 480 5.07 12.96 -5.65
N SER A 481 5.11 12.50 -6.92
CA SER A 481 4.75 13.37 -8.05
C SER A 481 3.30 13.85 -7.94
N PHE A 482 2.36 12.99 -7.54
CA PHE A 482 0.97 13.42 -7.30
C PHE A 482 0.88 14.54 -6.24
N TYR A 483 1.55 14.40 -5.09
CA TYR A 483 1.52 15.42 -4.05
C TYR A 483 2.22 16.73 -4.44
N LYS A 484 3.33 16.67 -5.19
CA LYS A 484 3.94 17.87 -5.79
C LYS A 484 2.98 18.58 -6.75
N GLY A 485 2.18 17.81 -7.50
CA GLY A 485 1.09 18.35 -8.31
C GLY A 485 0.05 19.09 -7.46
N VAL A 486 -0.43 18.46 -6.39
CA VAL A 486 -1.42 19.04 -5.46
C VAL A 486 -0.87 20.30 -4.78
N GLU A 487 0.38 20.28 -4.31
CA GLU A 487 1.07 21.44 -3.71
C GLU A 487 1.11 22.63 -4.66
N ASN A 488 1.54 22.42 -5.91
CA ASN A 488 1.59 23.49 -6.91
C ASN A 488 0.18 23.99 -7.29
N MET A 489 -0.82 23.11 -7.31
CA MET A 489 -2.21 23.49 -7.55
C MET A 489 -2.78 24.35 -6.41
N ARG A 490 -2.46 24.03 -5.16
CA ARG A 490 -2.85 24.83 -3.98
C ARG A 490 -2.07 26.16 -3.92
N ARG A 491 -0.79 26.14 -4.29
CA ARG A 491 0.04 27.35 -4.45
C ARG A 491 -0.56 28.30 -5.49
N ALA A 492 -1.05 27.78 -6.62
CA ALA A 492 -1.72 28.57 -7.65
C ALA A 492 -3.02 29.23 -7.15
N HIS A 493 -3.74 28.58 -6.23
CA HIS A 493 -4.95 29.14 -5.62
C HIS A 493 -4.63 30.40 -4.79
N HIS A 494 -3.53 30.37 -4.03
CA HIS A 494 -3.08 31.47 -3.18
C HIS A 494 -2.20 32.51 -3.91
N ALA A 495 -1.86 32.30 -5.19
CA ALA A 495 -1.03 33.22 -5.95
C ALA A 495 -1.79 34.52 -6.29
N GLU A 496 -1.19 35.66 -5.95
CA GLU A 496 -1.71 37.00 -6.27
C GLU A 496 -1.42 37.39 -7.72
N ALA A 497 -0.23 37.04 -8.24
CA ALA A 497 0.19 37.37 -9.59
C ALA A 497 -0.26 36.32 -10.63
N GLU A 498 -0.78 36.77 -11.78
CA GLU A 498 -1.25 35.87 -12.85
C GLU A 498 -0.12 35.03 -13.45
N TYR A 499 1.08 35.62 -13.59
CA TYR A 499 2.27 34.90 -14.06
C TYR A 499 2.67 33.74 -13.13
N GLU A 500 2.72 34.00 -11.81
CA GLU A 500 3.06 32.98 -10.82
C GLU A 500 2.02 31.86 -10.78
N ARG A 501 0.73 32.24 -10.84
CA ARG A 501 -0.38 31.29 -10.96
C ARG A 501 -0.22 30.38 -12.18
N GLY A 502 0.02 30.97 -13.35
CA GLY A 502 0.24 30.24 -14.60
C GLY A 502 1.42 29.28 -14.49
N ARG A 503 2.54 29.72 -13.93
CA ARG A 503 3.72 28.87 -13.70
C ARG A 503 3.41 27.70 -12.78
N CYS A 504 2.74 27.92 -11.65
CA CYS A 504 2.38 26.87 -10.70
C CYS A 504 1.42 25.85 -11.33
N LEU A 505 0.45 26.30 -12.13
CA LEU A 505 -0.46 25.40 -12.84
C LEU A 505 0.27 24.53 -13.87
N THR A 506 1.19 25.11 -14.64
CA THR A 506 2.03 24.35 -15.59
C THR A 506 2.92 23.32 -14.89
N GLU A 507 3.56 23.69 -13.77
CA GLU A 507 4.33 22.74 -12.97
C GLU A 507 3.44 21.64 -12.36
N SER A 508 2.24 21.98 -11.88
CA SER A 508 1.30 20.97 -11.38
C SER A 508 0.91 19.97 -12.45
N LEU A 509 0.70 20.43 -13.69
CA LEU A 509 0.37 19.57 -14.83
C LEU A 509 1.51 18.63 -15.15
N LYS A 510 2.76 19.12 -15.14
CA LYS A 510 3.94 18.28 -15.36
C LYS A 510 4.00 17.13 -14.36
N TYR A 511 3.82 17.41 -13.07
CA TYR A 511 3.85 16.39 -12.02
C TYR A 511 2.65 15.42 -12.09
N PHE A 512 1.44 15.90 -12.40
CA PHE A 512 0.31 15.01 -12.63
C PHE A 512 0.47 14.14 -13.88
N LYS A 513 1.11 14.66 -14.93
CA LYS A 513 1.50 13.84 -16.09
C LYS A 513 2.47 12.75 -15.67
N GLU A 514 3.51 13.05 -14.88
CA GLU A 514 4.42 12.02 -14.35
C GLU A 514 3.69 10.91 -13.59
N ALA A 515 2.67 11.24 -12.79
CA ALA A 515 1.89 10.29 -12.01
C ALA A 515 0.64 9.71 -12.73
N SER A 516 0.45 9.97 -14.03
CA SER A 516 -0.83 9.77 -14.72
C SER A 516 -1.36 8.32 -14.70
N ASP A 517 -0.47 7.33 -14.68
CA ASP A 517 -0.79 5.90 -14.64
C ASP A 517 -1.44 5.47 -13.33
N TYR A 518 -1.11 6.16 -12.25
CA TYR A 518 -1.53 5.81 -10.89
C TYR A 518 -2.78 6.55 -10.45
N LEU A 519 -3.13 7.65 -11.13
CA LEU A 519 -4.31 8.45 -10.78
C LEU A 519 -5.56 7.58 -10.81
N THR A 520 -6.46 7.71 -9.83
CA THR A 520 -7.79 7.08 -9.92
C THR A 520 -8.72 7.93 -10.80
N GLU A 521 -9.88 7.39 -11.18
CA GLU A 521 -10.90 8.18 -11.90
C GLU A 521 -11.40 9.34 -11.02
N GLU A 522 -11.58 9.11 -9.71
CA GLU A 522 -11.98 10.12 -8.72
C GLU A 522 -10.95 11.25 -8.61
N GLN A 523 -9.66 10.91 -8.51
CA GLN A 523 -8.59 11.92 -8.44
C GLN A 523 -8.52 12.77 -9.71
N LEU A 524 -8.70 12.14 -10.88
CA LEU A 524 -8.73 12.88 -12.15
C LEU A 524 -9.94 13.83 -12.19
N ASP A 525 -11.10 13.40 -11.70
CA ASP A 525 -12.29 14.24 -11.62
C ASP A 525 -12.09 15.45 -10.69
N GLU A 526 -11.48 15.23 -9.51
CA GLU A 526 -11.12 16.31 -8.57
C GLU A 526 -10.14 17.31 -9.20
N ILE A 527 -9.06 16.83 -9.82
CA ILE A 527 -8.08 17.70 -10.52
C ILE A 527 -8.76 18.48 -11.64
N SER A 528 -9.63 17.82 -12.42
CA SER A 528 -10.38 18.45 -13.52
C SER A 528 -11.23 19.63 -13.02
N LYS A 529 -11.96 19.42 -11.92
CA LYS A 529 -12.81 20.43 -11.29
C LYS A 529 -11.98 21.60 -10.75
N GLU A 530 -10.86 21.30 -10.09
CA GLU A 530 -9.94 22.31 -9.55
C GLU A 530 -9.30 23.16 -10.66
N TYR A 531 -8.86 22.53 -11.75
CA TYR A 531 -8.39 23.26 -12.93
C TYR A 531 -9.48 24.10 -13.59
N GLY A 532 -10.71 23.60 -13.69
CA GLY A 532 -11.85 24.37 -14.19
C GLY A 532 -12.11 25.62 -13.35
N GLN A 533 -12.13 25.48 -12.01
CA GLN A 533 -12.30 26.62 -11.08
C GLN A 533 -11.19 27.66 -11.23
N GLN A 534 -9.95 27.23 -11.50
CA GLN A 534 -8.81 28.12 -11.73
C GLN A 534 -8.69 28.62 -13.19
N GLY A 535 -9.62 28.26 -14.08
CA GLY A 535 -9.60 28.66 -15.50
C GLY A 535 -8.45 28.03 -16.30
N PHE A 536 -7.97 26.85 -15.92
CA PHE A 536 -6.87 26.11 -16.54
C PHE A 536 -7.33 24.84 -17.26
N HIS A 537 -8.36 24.97 -18.09
CA HIS A 537 -8.96 23.86 -18.84
C HIS A 537 -7.98 23.10 -19.75
N VAL A 538 -6.95 23.78 -20.27
CA VAL A 538 -5.87 23.16 -21.07
C VAL A 538 -5.17 22.05 -20.29
N GLY A 539 -4.95 22.23 -18.98
CA GLY A 539 -4.34 21.22 -18.13
C GLY A 539 -5.17 19.94 -18.05
N THR A 540 -6.49 20.05 -17.92
CA THR A 540 -7.39 18.88 -17.91
C THR A 540 -7.34 18.12 -19.23
N ILE A 541 -7.33 18.83 -20.36
CA ILE A 541 -7.27 18.24 -21.70
C ILE A 541 -5.97 17.44 -21.87
N GLU A 542 -4.83 18.09 -21.60
CA GLU A 542 -3.53 17.45 -21.77
C GLU A 542 -3.32 16.28 -20.81
N LEU A 543 -3.77 16.40 -19.55
CA LEU A 543 -3.64 15.33 -18.55
C LEU A 543 -4.50 14.11 -18.92
N ALA A 544 -5.74 14.32 -19.36
CA ALA A 544 -6.64 13.24 -19.73
C ALA A 544 -6.12 12.47 -20.96
N ILE A 545 -5.56 13.17 -21.95
CA ILE A 545 -4.96 12.54 -23.14
C ILE A 545 -3.67 11.81 -22.79
N GLU A 546 -2.79 12.42 -21.98
CA GLU A 546 -1.56 11.77 -21.50
C GLU A 546 -1.88 10.46 -20.78
N ARG A 547 -2.85 10.50 -19.86
CA ARG A 547 -3.32 9.30 -19.15
C ARG A 547 -3.84 8.24 -20.12
N ALA A 548 -4.64 8.63 -21.11
CA ALA A 548 -5.15 7.68 -22.11
C ALA A 548 -4.01 7.03 -22.93
N GLN A 549 -2.92 7.74 -23.19
CA GLN A 549 -1.75 7.20 -23.89
C GLN A 549 -0.95 6.23 -23.02
N ARG A 550 -0.77 6.54 -21.73
CA ARG A 550 0.02 5.66 -20.87
C ARG A 550 -0.73 4.42 -20.36
N LEU A 551 -2.05 4.48 -20.28
CA LEU A 551 -2.88 3.28 -20.02
C LEU A 551 -2.91 2.31 -21.21
N ASP A 552 -2.57 2.77 -22.43
CA ASP A 552 -2.45 1.94 -23.62
C ASP A 552 -1.19 2.31 -24.46
N PRO A 553 0.03 2.00 -23.97
CA PRO A 553 1.27 2.37 -24.66
C PRO A 553 1.45 1.66 -26.01
N GLN A 554 0.83 0.49 -26.17
CA GLN A 554 0.90 -0.34 -27.37
C GLN A 554 -0.19 -0.01 -28.40
N GLN A 555 -1.05 0.97 -28.13
CA GLN A 555 -2.17 1.36 -28.98
C GLN A 555 -3.11 0.19 -29.34
N GLN A 556 -3.34 -0.73 -28.39
CA GLN A 556 -4.22 -1.87 -28.57
C GLN A 556 -5.65 -1.43 -28.87
N ALA A 557 -6.11 -0.31 -28.29
CA ALA A 557 -7.42 0.28 -28.55
C ALA A 557 -7.58 0.72 -30.02
N LEU A 558 -6.52 1.25 -30.64
CA LEU A 558 -6.54 1.62 -32.05
C LEU A 558 -6.63 0.36 -32.92
N SER A 559 -5.83 -0.67 -32.62
CA SER A 559 -5.86 -1.94 -33.35
C SER A 559 -7.22 -2.64 -33.29
N TYR A 560 -7.91 -2.55 -32.14
CA TYR A 560 -9.27 -3.06 -31.94
C TYR A 560 -10.26 -2.35 -32.87
N LEU A 561 -10.16 -1.02 -32.92
CA LEU A 561 -11.01 -0.20 -33.76
C LEU A 561 -10.78 -0.49 -35.25
N GLU A 562 -9.53 -0.62 -35.70
CA GLU A 562 -9.17 -0.97 -37.08
C GLU A 562 -9.59 -2.38 -37.49
N SER A 563 -9.73 -3.30 -36.53
CA SER A 563 -10.22 -4.67 -36.75
C SER A 563 -11.76 -4.77 -36.84
N ASN A 564 -12.47 -3.64 -37.01
CA ASN A 564 -13.94 -3.56 -36.99
C ASN A 564 -14.60 -4.02 -35.68
N ALA A 565 -13.93 -3.80 -34.53
CA ALA A 565 -14.48 -4.02 -33.20
C ALA A 565 -15.11 -5.43 -33.00
N PRO A 566 -14.32 -6.51 -33.09
CA PRO A 566 -14.82 -7.87 -32.92
C PRO A 566 -15.48 -8.09 -31.55
N GLU A 567 -16.53 -8.91 -31.51
CA GLU A 567 -17.22 -9.29 -30.28
C GLU A 567 -16.32 -10.20 -29.42
N ASN A 568 -16.28 -9.96 -28.10
CA ASN A 568 -15.48 -10.70 -27.11
C ASN A 568 -13.94 -10.59 -27.24
N ASP A 569 -13.42 -9.41 -27.56
CA ASP A 569 -11.98 -9.14 -27.61
C ASP A 569 -11.46 -8.56 -26.27
N GLN A 570 -10.29 -9.03 -25.80
CA GLN A 570 -9.63 -8.49 -24.61
C GLN A 570 -9.23 -7.01 -24.79
N ARG A 571 -8.99 -6.58 -26.04
CA ARG A 571 -8.63 -5.20 -26.39
C ARG A 571 -9.76 -4.19 -26.15
N LEU A 572 -11.01 -4.65 -25.99
CA LEU A 572 -12.16 -3.81 -25.64
C LEU A 572 -11.91 -3.03 -24.34
N TYR A 573 -11.25 -3.66 -23.35
CA TYR A 573 -10.91 -3.01 -22.08
C TYR A 573 -10.07 -1.74 -22.27
N PHE A 574 -9.06 -1.78 -23.14
CA PHE A 574 -8.21 -0.62 -23.43
C PHE A 574 -8.99 0.45 -24.20
N TYR A 575 -9.85 0.05 -25.13
CA TYR A 575 -10.73 0.98 -25.84
C TYR A 575 -11.64 1.74 -24.86
N GLU A 576 -12.38 1.02 -24.00
CA GLU A 576 -13.26 1.64 -23.01
C GLU A 576 -12.51 2.56 -22.05
N THR A 577 -11.32 2.14 -21.60
CA THR A 577 -10.48 2.94 -20.70
C THR A 577 -10.02 4.25 -21.34
N ARG A 578 -9.62 4.24 -22.63
CA ARG A 578 -9.26 5.47 -23.37
C ARG A 578 -10.47 6.37 -23.57
N ILE A 579 -11.63 5.81 -23.94
CA ILE A 579 -12.87 6.58 -24.11
C ILE A 579 -13.27 7.27 -22.79
N LYS A 580 -13.18 6.59 -21.64
CA LYS A 580 -13.43 7.20 -20.32
C LYS A 580 -12.51 8.39 -20.06
N CYS A 581 -11.24 8.30 -20.42
CA CYS A 581 -10.32 9.44 -20.30
C CYS A 581 -10.75 10.60 -21.21
N TYR A 582 -11.12 10.33 -22.46
CA TYR A 582 -11.59 11.37 -23.39
C TYR A 582 -12.90 12.04 -22.94
N GLN A 583 -13.75 11.37 -22.17
CA GLN A 583 -14.97 11.99 -21.61
C GLN A 583 -14.64 13.21 -20.74
N TYR A 584 -13.51 13.22 -20.01
CA TYR A 584 -13.06 14.40 -19.27
C TYR A 584 -12.70 15.56 -20.20
N VAL A 585 -12.07 15.26 -21.35
CA VAL A 585 -11.79 16.26 -22.40
C VAL A 585 -13.09 16.83 -22.95
N PHE A 586 -14.05 15.97 -23.31
CA PHE A 586 -15.34 16.39 -23.87
C PHE A 586 -16.17 17.21 -22.90
N ARG A 587 -16.18 16.85 -21.60
CA ARG A 587 -16.82 17.66 -20.55
C ARG A 587 -16.19 19.04 -20.48
N THR A 588 -14.86 19.10 -20.44
CA THR A 588 -14.08 20.35 -20.41
C THR A 588 -14.35 21.22 -21.64
N LEU A 589 -14.36 20.65 -22.85
CA LEU A 589 -14.67 21.38 -24.08
C LEU A 589 -16.12 21.86 -24.13
N THR A 590 -17.07 21.10 -23.56
CA THR A 590 -18.47 21.50 -23.45
C THR A 590 -18.62 22.69 -22.50
N GLU A 591 -17.95 22.67 -21.35
CA GLU A 591 -17.90 23.79 -20.42
C GLU A 591 -17.35 25.06 -21.09
N VAL A 592 -16.22 24.94 -21.79
CA VAL A 592 -15.59 26.04 -22.51
C VAL A 592 -16.44 26.55 -23.68
N LYS A 593 -17.11 25.66 -24.41
CA LYS A 593 -18.07 26.03 -25.47
C LYS A 593 -19.22 26.85 -24.88
N ASN A 594 -19.82 26.38 -23.79
CA ASN A 594 -20.91 27.08 -23.13
C ASN A 594 -20.47 28.48 -22.64
N MET A 595 -19.23 28.63 -22.16
CA MET A 595 -18.66 29.92 -21.80
C MET A 595 -18.46 30.85 -23.01
N ARG A 596 -18.04 30.30 -24.16
CA ARG A 596 -17.89 31.04 -25.43
C ARG A 596 -19.23 31.54 -25.97
N ASP A 597 -20.23 30.66 -25.98
CA ASP A 597 -21.54 30.92 -26.58
C ASP A 597 -22.39 31.82 -25.65
N ASN A 598 -22.24 31.67 -24.33
CA ASN A 598 -22.92 32.48 -23.30
C ASN A 598 -21.90 33.21 -22.38
N PRO A 599 -21.22 34.27 -22.85
CA PRO A 599 -20.20 34.97 -22.08
C PRO A 599 -20.72 35.63 -20.79
N LYS A 600 -22.04 35.84 -20.67
CA LYS A 600 -22.70 36.36 -19.46
C LYS A 600 -22.85 35.33 -18.34
N GLN A 601 -22.70 34.05 -18.63
CA GLN A 601 -22.82 32.94 -17.68
C GLN A 601 -21.47 32.48 -17.11
N VAL A 602 -20.37 33.13 -17.50
CA VAL A 602 -19.04 32.84 -16.96
C VAL A 602 -19.05 33.11 -15.46
N PRO A 603 -18.63 32.14 -14.60
CA PRO A 603 -18.63 32.34 -13.16
C PRO A 603 -17.78 33.57 -12.79
N GLN A 604 -18.33 34.50 -12.00
CA GLN A 604 -17.61 35.71 -11.58
C GLN A 604 -16.29 35.42 -10.85
N ASN A 605 -16.17 34.23 -10.23
CA ASN A 605 -14.95 33.77 -9.56
C ASN A 605 -13.93 33.10 -10.51
N SER A 606 -14.27 32.86 -11.78
CA SER A 606 -13.33 32.29 -12.73
C SER A 606 -12.34 33.37 -13.19
N LYS A 607 -11.03 33.08 -13.10
CA LYS A 607 -9.94 33.98 -13.51
C LYS A 607 -9.80 34.07 -15.05
N ILE A 608 -10.92 34.07 -15.78
CA ILE A 608 -10.99 34.05 -17.24
C ILE A 608 -11.36 35.45 -17.73
N HIS A 609 -10.40 36.16 -18.31
CA HIS A 609 -10.60 37.53 -18.79
C HIS A 609 -11.28 37.61 -20.16
N ASP A 610 -10.97 36.69 -21.08
CA ASP A 610 -11.57 36.63 -22.42
C ASP A 610 -12.03 35.20 -22.76
N PRO A 611 -13.34 34.94 -22.75
CA PRO A 611 -13.90 33.61 -23.07
C PRO A 611 -13.58 33.14 -24.49
N TYR A 612 -13.45 34.04 -25.47
CA TYR A 612 -13.23 33.68 -26.86
C TYR A 612 -11.81 33.17 -27.09
N SER A 613 -10.78 33.92 -26.66
CA SER A 613 -9.39 33.45 -26.74
C SER A 613 -9.12 32.26 -25.83
N HIS A 614 -9.81 32.15 -24.70
CA HIS A 614 -9.72 30.98 -23.84
C HIS A 614 -10.25 29.73 -24.53
N ALA A 615 -11.41 29.83 -25.18
CA ALA A 615 -11.97 28.74 -25.96
C ALA A 615 -11.07 28.33 -27.12
N ALA A 616 -10.58 29.31 -27.90
CA ALA A 616 -9.64 29.04 -28.99
C ALA A 616 -8.39 28.28 -28.52
N ARG A 617 -7.82 28.66 -27.37
CA ARG A 617 -6.67 27.95 -26.78
C ARG A 617 -7.01 26.51 -26.38
N ALA A 618 -8.16 26.27 -25.74
CA ALA A 618 -8.58 24.94 -25.33
C ALA A 618 -8.81 24.01 -26.54
N PHE A 619 -9.52 24.49 -27.56
CA PHE A 619 -9.74 23.72 -28.80
C PHE A 619 -8.44 23.47 -29.55
N SER A 620 -7.56 24.48 -29.65
CA SER A 620 -6.24 24.32 -30.26
C SER A 620 -5.37 23.32 -29.51
N ALA A 621 -5.43 23.29 -28.18
CA ALA A 621 -4.69 22.32 -27.36
C ALA A 621 -5.18 20.90 -27.62
N ALA A 622 -6.50 20.66 -27.63
CA ALA A 622 -7.07 19.36 -27.97
C ALA A 622 -6.63 18.89 -29.37
N LEU A 623 -6.73 19.77 -30.37
CA LEU A 623 -6.41 19.43 -31.77
C LEU A 623 -4.91 19.22 -32.04
N ALA A 624 -4.02 19.76 -31.21
CA ALA A 624 -2.57 19.62 -31.37
C ALA A 624 -2.04 18.20 -31.09
N HIS A 625 -2.80 17.36 -30.39
CA HIS A 625 -2.38 16.00 -30.04
C HIS A 625 -2.40 15.05 -31.25
N ARG A 626 -1.42 14.13 -31.34
CA ARG A 626 -1.28 13.16 -32.43
C ARG A 626 -1.78 11.78 -32.05
N ASP A 627 -3.08 11.68 -31.74
CA ASP A 627 -3.72 10.40 -31.40
C ASP A 627 -4.95 10.18 -32.29
N LYS A 628 -4.82 9.25 -33.25
CA LYS A 628 -5.85 8.94 -34.25
C LYS A 628 -7.17 8.52 -33.59
N LEU A 629 -7.11 7.71 -32.53
CA LEU A 629 -8.31 7.25 -31.82
C LEU A 629 -9.02 8.42 -31.14
N PHE A 630 -8.26 9.29 -30.46
CA PHE A 630 -8.79 10.50 -29.84
C PHE A 630 -9.46 11.40 -30.86
N HIS A 631 -8.82 11.65 -32.02
CA HIS A 631 -9.37 12.48 -33.09
C HIS A 631 -10.69 11.92 -33.62
N TYR A 632 -10.81 10.61 -33.81
CA TYR A 632 -12.08 10.00 -34.23
C TYR A 632 -13.19 10.22 -33.19
N ALA A 633 -12.89 10.02 -31.91
CA ALA A 633 -13.85 10.28 -30.84
C ALA A 633 -14.20 11.79 -30.72
N LEU A 634 -13.22 12.66 -30.96
CA LEU A 634 -13.40 14.11 -30.96
C LEU A 634 -14.30 14.57 -32.11
N TYR A 635 -14.15 14.03 -33.32
CA TYR A 635 -15.03 14.37 -34.46
C TYR A 635 -16.46 13.89 -34.23
N ASP A 636 -16.63 12.68 -33.68
CA ASP A 636 -17.95 12.20 -33.26
C ASP A 636 -18.58 13.14 -32.22
N TRP A 637 -17.80 13.65 -31.26
CA TRP A 637 -18.26 14.68 -30.33
C TRP A 637 -18.64 16.01 -31.03
N PHE A 638 -17.84 16.50 -31.99
CA PHE A 638 -18.17 17.70 -32.77
C PHE A 638 -19.50 17.55 -33.53
N ILE A 639 -19.77 16.37 -34.10
CA ILE A 639 -21.02 16.07 -34.80
C ILE A 639 -22.20 16.07 -33.83
N ARG A 640 -22.05 15.41 -32.67
CA ARG A 640 -23.09 15.37 -31.62
C ARG A 640 -23.41 16.75 -31.04
N MET A 641 -22.43 17.65 -30.99
CA MET A 641 -22.58 19.01 -30.46
C MET A 641 -23.03 20.05 -31.50
N ASP A 642 -23.38 19.60 -32.72
CA ASP A 642 -23.79 20.42 -33.87
C ASP A 642 -22.76 21.51 -34.25
N MET A 643 -21.47 21.16 -34.18
CA MET A 643 -20.35 22.08 -34.42
C MET A 643 -19.71 21.87 -35.79
N LYS A 644 -20.53 21.64 -36.84
CA LYS A 644 -20.05 21.37 -38.21
C LYS A 644 -19.19 22.51 -38.76
N ALA A 645 -19.57 23.77 -38.51
CA ALA A 645 -18.84 24.94 -39.01
C ALA A 645 -17.42 25.08 -38.42
N ASP A 646 -17.29 24.75 -37.13
CA ASP A 646 -16.00 24.71 -36.42
C ASP A 646 -15.15 23.54 -36.95
N LEU A 647 -15.76 22.36 -37.14
CA LEU A 647 -15.07 21.17 -37.68
C LEU A 647 -14.56 21.37 -39.11
N LEU A 648 -15.26 22.15 -39.95
CA LEU A 648 -14.78 22.53 -41.29
C LEU A 648 -13.52 23.41 -41.27
N ALA A 649 -13.23 24.08 -40.15
CA ALA A 649 -12.01 24.87 -39.99
C ALA A 649 -10.82 24.05 -39.47
N VAL A 650 -11.08 22.84 -38.96
CA VAL A 650 -10.06 21.94 -38.42
C VAL A 650 -9.25 21.33 -39.57
N ASP A 651 -7.93 21.29 -39.40
CA ASP A 651 -7.02 20.64 -40.33
C ASP A 651 -6.20 19.56 -39.62
N THR A 652 -6.52 18.30 -39.92
CA THR A 652 -5.84 17.14 -39.38
C THR A 652 -5.78 16.03 -40.42
N GLU A 653 -4.72 15.22 -40.36
CA GLU A 653 -4.53 14.08 -41.27
C GLU A 653 -5.60 12.97 -41.09
N TYR A 654 -6.31 12.98 -39.95
CA TYR A 654 -7.30 11.96 -39.59
C TYR A 654 -8.73 12.28 -40.04
N LEU A 655 -9.01 13.53 -40.47
CA LEU A 655 -10.36 13.98 -40.77
C LEU A 655 -10.96 13.28 -42.00
N ILE A 656 -10.21 13.20 -43.09
CA ILE A 656 -10.68 12.59 -44.34
C ILE A 656 -10.93 11.07 -44.16
N PRO A 657 -9.99 10.27 -43.60
CA PRO A 657 -10.24 8.86 -43.32
C PRO A 657 -11.47 8.62 -42.43
N PHE A 658 -11.70 9.47 -41.42
CA PHE A 658 -12.86 9.34 -40.55
C PHE A 658 -14.19 9.46 -41.30
N PHE A 659 -14.39 10.54 -42.07
CA PHE A 659 -15.64 10.75 -42.79
C PHE A 659 -15.86 9.78 -43.95
N ARG A 660 -14.78 9.21 -44.50
CA ARG A 660 -14.85 8.21 -45.57
C ARG A 660 -15.21 6.82 -45.03
N ASP A 661 -14.58 6.40 -43.95
CA ASP A 661 -14.59 5.00 -43.53
C ASP A 661 -15.55 4.72 -42.35
N ARG A 662 -15.91 5.74 -41.56
CA ARG A 662 -16.65 5.57 -40.29
C ARG A 662 -18.02 6.22 -40.24
N VAL A 663 -18.21 7.30 -40.98
CA VAL A 663 -19.49 8.02 -41.02
C VAL A 663 -20.36 7.44 -42.14
N ASP A 664 -21.68 7.50 -41.98
CA ASP A 664 -22.60 7.14 -43.07
C ASP A 664 -22.19 7.87 -44.36
N ALA A 665 -22.15 7.14 -45.47
CA ALA A 665 -21.58 7.65 -46.72
C ALA A 665 -22.24 8.96 -47.19
N VAL A 666 -23.54 9.17 -46.93
CA VAL A 666 -24.22 10.40 -47.35
C VAL A 666 -23.77 11.58 -46.49
N ILE A 667 -23.71 11.40 -45.17
CA ILE A 667 -23.28 12.43 -44.23
C ILE A 667 -21.77 12.73 -44.41
N GLY A 668 -20.98 11.69 -44.63
CA GLY A 668 -19.55 11.76 -44.86
C GLY A 668 -19.21 12.53 -46.13
N LEU A 669 -19.79 12.15 -47.26
CA LEU A 669 -19.59 12.85 -48.54
C LEU A 669 -20.08 14.30 -48.48
N ASP A 670 -21.23 14.57 -47.82
CA ASP A 670 -21.74 15.94 -47.66
C ASP A 670 -20.74 16.83 -46.90
N PHE A 671 -20.11 16.31 -45.86
CA PHE A 671 -19.07 17.02 -45.13
C PHE A 671 -17.81 17.21 -45.99
N LEU A 672 -17.34 16.16 -46.66
CA LEU A 672 -16.08 16.15 -47.40
C LEU A 672 -16.07 17.16 -48.56
N TRP A 673 -17.15 17.30 -49.33
CA TRP A 673 -17.17 18.30 -50.41
C TRP A 673 -17.12 19.73 -49.87
N GLN A 674 -17.79 20.02 -48.74
CA GLN A 674 -17.77 21.33 -48.08
C GLN A 674 -16.36 21.63 -47.54
N TYR A 675 -15.71 20.62 -46.97
CA TYR A 675 -14.34 20.69 -46.47
C TYR A 675 -13.34 20.97 -47.60
N CYS A 676 -13.36 20.19 -48.68
CA CYS A 676 -12.48 20.38 -49.83
C CYS A 676 -12.71 21.75 -50.50
N ARG A 677 -13.98 22.17 -50.66
CA ARG A 677 -14.32 23.48 -51.23
C ARG A 677 -13.74 24.64 -50.41
N ARG A 678 -13.83 24.58 -49.07
CA ARG A 678 -13.26 25.63 -48.19
C ARG A 678 -11.74 25.75 -48.30
N ARG A 679 -11.07 24.67 -48.73
CA ARG A 679 -9.61 24.57 -48.90
C ARG A 679 -9.13 24.77 -50.34
N GLU A 680 -10.04 25.23 -51.21
CA GLU A 680 -9.79 25.46 -52.63
C GLU A 680 -9.42 24.18 -53.41
N GLN A 681 -9.75 23.00 -52.87
CA GLN A 681 -9.61 21.69 -53.51
C GLN A 681 -10.90 21.37 -54.28
N TYR A 682 -11.12 22.10 -55.37
CA TYR A 682 -12.39 22.06 -56.09
C TYR A 682 -12.59 20.77 -56.87
N PHE A 683 -11.51 20.13 -57.32
CA PHE A 683 -11.59 18.88 -58.07
C PHE A 683 -12.10 17.73 -57.19
N GLU A 684 -11.51 17.54 -56.01
CA GLU A 684 -11.93 16.54 -55.05
C GLU A 684 -13.36 16.81 -54.55
N ALA A 685 -13.73 18.08 -54.35
CA ALA A 685 -15.10 18.46 -54.01
C ALA A 685 -16.11 18.05 -55.11
N ALA A 686 -15.76 18.23 -56.38
CA ALA A 686 -16.61 17.80 -57.50
C ALA A 686 -16.77 16.28 -57.56
N LEU A 687 -15.71 15.51 -57.28
CA LEU A 687 -15.79 14.04 -57.20
C LEU A 687 -16.69 13.57 -56.06
N TYR A 688 -16.57 14.15 -54.86
CA TYR A 688 -17.44 13.78 -53.74
C TYR A 688 -18.91 14.12 -54.01
N LEU A 689 -19.19 15.25 -54.67
CA LEU A 689 -20.54 15.64 -55.08
C LEU A 689 -21.13 14.70 -56.14
N GLU A 690 -20.31 14.26 -57.09
CA GLU A 690 -20.71 13.25 -58.07
C GLU A 690 -21.06 11.93 -57.37
N GLU A 691 -20.17 11.44 -56.51
CA GLU A 691 -20.38 10.20 -55.77
C GLU A 691 -21.66 10.27 -54.93
N LEU A 692 -21.93 11.42 -54.29
CA LEU A 692 -23.13 11.66 -53.51
C LEU A 692 -24.39 11.63 -54.38
N ALA A 693 -24.35 12.23 -55.57
CA ALA A 693 -25.47 12.21 -56.52
C ALA A 693 -25.78 10.79 -57.02
N LEU A 694 -24.79 9.91 -57.12
CA LEU A 694 -24.93 8.54 -57.60
C LEU A 694 -25.45 7.54 -56.55
N ARG A 695 -25.54 7.93 -55.26
CA ARG A 695 -26.04 7.03 -54.22
C ARG A 695 -27.55 6.80 -54.35
N SER A 696 -27.97 5.53 -54.25
CA SER A 696 -29.37 5.09 -54.45
C SER A 696 -30.29 5.24 -53.24
N LYS A 697 -29.75 5.39 -52.01
CA LYS A 697 -30.57 5.40 -50.78
C LYS A 697 -30.90 6.82 -50.30
N GLY A 698 -32.19 7.14 -50.20
CA GLY A 698 -32.72 8.28 -49.42
C GLY A 698 -32.61 9.69 -50.04
N LEU A 699 -32.20 9.81 -51.30
CA LEU A 699 -31.99 11.08 -52.01
C LEU A 699 -32.96 11.23 -53.19
N GLY A 700 -33.85 12.23 -53.13
CA GLY A 700 -34.76 12.55 -54.24
C GLY A 700 -34.03 13.11 -55.46
N LEU A 701 -34.62 12.93 -56.64
CA LEU A 701 -34.02 13.34 -57.92
C LEU A 701 -33.61 14.83 -57.99
N LEU A 702 -34.41 15.72 -57.40
CA LEU A 702 -34.10 17.15 -57.37
C LEU A 702 -32.81 17.45 -56.60
N LYS A 703 -32.59 16.81 -55.46
CA LYS A 703 -31.34 16.95 -54.69
C LYS A 703 -30.15 16.40 -55.47
N ARG A 704 -30.32 15.30 -56.21
CA ARG A 704 -29.25 14.77 -57.07
C ARG A 704 -28.85 15.74 -58.18
N VAL A 705 -29.83 16.37 -58.83
CA VAL A 705 -29.57 17.44 -59.81
C VAL A 705 -28.88 18.63 -59.17
N GLU A 706 -29.26 19.00 -57.94
CA GLU A 706 -28.60 20.07 -57.17
C GLU A 706 -27.12 19.72 -56.90
N TYR A 707 -26.83 18.52 -56.42
CA TYR A 707 -25.44 18.08 -56.18
C TYR A 707 -24.61 18.01 -57.46
N LEU A 708 -25.14 17.48 -58.56
CA LEU A 708 -24.44 17.48 -59.85
C LEU A 708 -24.22 18.91 -60.39
N SER A 709 -25.19 19.81 -60.20
CA SER A 709 -25.06 21.22 -60.58
C SER A 709 -23.96 21.90 -59.76
N LEU A 710 -23.89 21.62 -58.46
CA LEU A 710 -22.80 22.06 -57.58
C LEU A 710 -21.46 21.44 -58.00
N ALA A 711 -21.44 20.17 -58.43
CA ALA A 711 -20.23 19.50 -58.92
C ALA A 711 -19.69 20.22 -60.16
N VAL A 712 -20.54 20.56 -61.14
CA VAL A 712 -20.17 21.35 -62.33
C VAL A 712 -19.60 22.72 -61.93
N VAL A 713 -20.22 23.41 -60.96
CA VAL A 713 -19.71 24.70 -60.47
C VAL A 713 -18.29 24.56 -59.89
N ASN A 714 -18.06 23.55 -59.07
CA ASN A 714 -16.72 23.30 -58.51
C ASN A 714 -15.72 22.85 -59.60
N ALA A 715 -16.11 22.00 -60.54
CA ALA A 715 -15.24 21.56 -61.64
C ALA A 715 -14.82 22.70 -62.59
N ARG A 716 -15.63 23.77 -62.69
CA ARG A 716 -15.28 25.00 -63.41
C ARG A 716 -14.31 25.89 -62.63
N CYS A 717 -14.25 25.76 -61.30
CA CYS A 717 -13.31 26.52 -60.49
C CYS A 717 -11.89 26.00 -60.67
N ARG A 718 -10.92 26.92 -60.67
CA ARG A 718 -9.50 26.57 -60.80
C ARG A 718 -8.96 26.10 -59.46
N ASP A 719 -8.43 24.88 -59.43
CA ASP A 719 -7.67 24.36 -58.29
C ASP A 719 -6.22 24.89 -58.31
N PRO A 720 -5.74 25.57 -57.25
CA PRO A 720 -4.36 26.08 -57.18
C PRO A 720 -3.30 24.98 -57.05
N LYS A 721 -3.65 23.83 -56.46
CA LYS A 721 -2.70 22.76 -56.10
C LYS A 721 -2.57 21.69 -57.18
N ARG A 722 -3.53 21.61 -58.10
CA ARG A 722 -3.53 20.62 -59.19
C ARG A 722 -2.94 21.23 -60.47
N GLN A 723 -1.87 20.61 -61.00
CA GLN A 723 -1.20 21.06 -62.24
C GLN A 723 -1.82 20.47 -63.52
N LEU A 724 -2.62 19.41 -63.40
CA LEU A 724 -3.18 18.64 -64.52
C LEU A 724 -4.54 19.18 -64.97
N TRP A 725 -4.53 20.18 -65.85
CA TRP A 725 -5.75 20.81 -66.38
C TRP A 725 -6.63 19.85 -67.21
N GLN A 726 -6.02 18.85 -67.86
CA GLN A 726 -6.71 17.90 -68.74
C GLN A 726 -7.76 17.05 -68.00
N GLU A 727 -7.43 16.54 -66.81
CA GLU A 727 -8.36 15.72 -66.00
C GLU A 727 -9.55 16.55 -65.50
N SER A 728 -9.32 17.82 -65.18
CA SER A 728 -10.39 18.73 -64.75
C SER A 728 -11.36 19.03 -65.89
N THR A 729 -10.85 19.23 -67.11
CA THR A 729 -11.68 19.42 -68.31
C THR A 729 -12.48 18.16 -68.67
N GLN A 730 -11.88 16.98 -68.53
CA GLN A 730 -12.57 15.69 -68.75
C GLN A 730 -13.69 15.48 -67.74
N LEU A 731 -13.41 15.71 -66.44
CA LEU A 731 -14.42 15.61 -65.39
C LEU A 731 -15.56 16.60 -65.63
N LEU A 732 -15.26 17.84 -66.04
CA LEU A 732 -16.27 18.85 -66.33
C LEU A 732 -17.21 18.43 -67.47
N GLN A 733 -16.67 17.98 -68.60
CA GLN A 733 -17.47 17.51 -69.74
C GLN A 733 -18.41 16.38 -69.32
N TYR A 734 -17.87 15.41 -68.59
CA TYR A 734 -18.63 14.28 -68.10
C TYR A 734 -19.72 14.67 -67.09
N LEU A 735 -19.45 15.61 -66.17
CA LEU A 735 -20.45 16.11 -65.22
C LEU A 735 -21.56 16.93 -65.93
N GLU A 736 -21.22 17.72 -66.95
CA GLU A 736 -22.20 18.48 -67.74
C GLU A 736 -23.17 17.53 -68.47
N GLU A 737 -22.66 16.46 -69.08
CA GLU A 737 -23.48 15.42 -69.69
C GLU A 737 -24.42 14.77 -68.65
N ARG A 738 -23.91 14.43 -67.45
CA ARG A 738 -24.72 13.81 -66.40
C ARG A 738 -25.80 14.71 -65.83
N VAL A 739 -25.55 16.02 -65.70
CA VAL A 739 -26.58 16.98 -65.26
C VAL A 739 -27.74 17.03 -66.26
N GLU A 740 -27.45 17.03 -67.57
CA GLU A 740 -28.50 17.07 -68.60
C GLU A 740 -29.34 15.79 -68.62
N VAL A 741 -28.71 14.63 -68.46
CA VAL A 741 -29.40 13.35 -68.32
C VAL A 741 -30.29 13.33 -67.07
N ALA A 742 -29.79 13.79 -65.92
CA ALA A 742 -30.56 13.88 -64.69
C ALA A 742 -31.75 14.85 -64.79
N ARG A 743 -31.61 15.97 -65.50
CA ARG A 743 -32.73 16.90 -65.79
C ARG A 743 -33.78 16.28 -66.68
N LEU A 744 -33.39 15.47 -67.65
CA LEU A 744 -34.31 14.71 -68.49
C LEU A 744 -35.09 13.68 -67.65
N GLN A 745 -34.41 12.98 -66.75
CA GLN A 745 -35.03 12.04 -65.80
C GLN A 745 -36.04 12.72 -64.86
N VAL A 746 -35.73 13.92 -64.33
CA VAL A 746 -36.67 14.72 -63.52
C VAL A 746 -37.92 15.11 -64.31
N ARG A 747 -37.76 15.56 -65.56
CA ARG A 747 -38.90 15.91 -66.42
C ARG A 747 -39.79 14.70 -66.68
N LEU A 748 -39.18 13.55 -66.97
CA LEU A 748 -39.90 12.30 -67.18
C LEU A 748 -40.67 11.86 -65.92
N HIS A 749 -40.04 11.93 -64.75
CA HIS A 749 -40.66 11.65 -63.46
C HIS A 749 -41.88 12.55 -63.19
N GLN A 750 -41.74 13.86 -63.39
CA GLN A 750 -42.85 14.82 -63.22
C GLN A 750 -44.01 14.56 -64.19
N THR A 751 -43.71 14.24 -65.45
CA THR A 751 -44.72 13.88 -66.45
C THR A 751 -45.48 12.63 -66.01
N LEU A 752 -44.76 11.58 -65.59
CA LEU A 752 -45.35 10.29 -65.19
C LEU A 752 -46.18 10.36 -63.89
N GLN A 753 -45.84 11.25 -62.96
CA GLN A 753 -46.66 11.51 -61.78
C GLN A 753 -48.04 12.10 -62.13
N ASN A 754 -48.15 12.81 -63.25
CA ASN A 754 -49.40 13.41 -63.71
C ASN A 754 -50.31 12.42 -64.48
N TYR A 755 -49.81 11.24 -64.88
CA TYR A 755 -50.52 10.29 -65.76
C TYR A 755 -51.40 9.23 -65.05
N GLY A 756 -51.33 9.08 -63.72
CA GLY A 756 -52.24 8.24 -62.93
C GLY A 756 -51.57 7.17 -62.04
N PRO A 757 -52.34 6.30 -61.34
CA PRO A 757 -51.80 5.32 -60.38
C PRO A 757 -51.05 4.14 -61.04
N GLU A 758 -51.28 3.86 -62.33
CA GLU A 758 -50.58 2.80 -63.09
C GLU A 758 -49.11 3.14 -63.38
N THR A 759 -48.76 4.43 -63.45
CA THR A 759 -47.39 4.92 -63.67
C THR A 759 -46.64 5.19 -62.36
N ALA A 760 -47.28 5.00 -61.21
CA ALA A 760 -46.70 5.29 -59.90
C ALA A 760 -45.50 4.40 -59.56
N GLU A 761 -45.51 3.13 -60.00
CA GLU A 761 -44.39 2.20 -59.80
C GLU A 761 -43.18 2.57 -60.68
N VAL A 762 -43.43 3.05 -61.91
CA VAL A 762 -42.39 3.54 -62.84
C VAL A 762 -41.80 4.87 -62.37
N ALA A 763 -42.65 5.78 -61.87
CA ALA A 763 -42.18 7.02 -61.26
C ALA A 763 -41.32 6.75 -60.01
N LYS A 764 -41.64 5.72 -59.23
CA LYS A 764 -40.83 5.31 -58.09
C LYS A 764 -39.45 4.77 -58.54
N ASP A 765 -39.39 3.92 -59.56
CA ASP A 765 -38.13 3.41 -60.12
C ASP A 765 -37.22 4.54 -60.66
N LEU A 766 -37.82 5.53 -61.33
CA LEU A 766 -37.10 6.73 -61.78
C LEU A 766 -36.57 7.56 -60.60
N GLU A 767 -37.20 7.51 -59.44
CA GLU A 767 -36.75 8.26 -58.26
C GLU A 767 -35.59 7.57 -57.52
N GLU A 768 -35.51 6.23 -57.60
CA GLU A 768 -34.58 5.42 -56.81
C GLU A 768 -33.11 5.58 -57.20
N ARG A 769 -32.76 5.79 -58.49
CA ARG A 769 -31.36 5.99 -58.92
C ARG A 769 -31.23 6.87 -60.16
N LEU A 770 -30.06 7.50 -60.36
CA LEU A 770 -29.73 8.11 -61.65
C LEU A 770 -29.56 7.01 -62.71
N MET A 771 -30.20 7.23 -63.85
CA MET A 771 -30.16 6.33 -65.00
C MET A 771 -29.29 6.92 -66.10
N ASP A 772 -28.55 6.07 -66.80
CA ASP A 772 -27.81 6.52 -67.99
C ASP A 772 -28.77 6.72 -69.18
N LEU A 773 -28.34 7.44 -70.21
CA LEU A 773 -29.17 7.79 -71.38
C LEU A 773 -29.82 6.56 -72.06
N HIS A 774 -29.11 5.42 -72.10
CA HIS A 774 -29.61 4.16 -72.66
C HIS A 774 -30.68 3.48 -71.77
N GLU A 775 -30.64 3.73 -70.47
CA GLU A 775 -31.65 3.20 -69.55
C GLU A 775 -32.92 4.06 -69.63
N LEU A 776 -32.78 5.38 -69.71
CA LEU A 776 -33.90 6.30 -69.92
C LEU A 776 -34.60 6.09 -71.26
N SER A 777 -33.88 5.63 -72.29
CA SER A 777 -34.50 5.34 -73.59
C SER A 777 -35.50 4.18 -73.53
N LYS A 778 -35.44 3.30 -72.51
CA LYS A 778 -36.45 2.24 -72.29
C LYS A 778 -37.82 2.81 -71.90
N TYR A 779 -37.84 4.05 -71.42
CA TYR A 779 -39.06 4.78 -71.09
C TYR A 779 -39.51 5.73 -72.22
N GLN A 780 -38.95 5.60 -73.43
CA GLN A 780 -39.32 6.41 -74.61
C GLN A 780 -40.81 6.37 -74.93
N GLU A 781 -41.49 5.27 -74.64
CA GLU A 781 -42.95 5.15 -74.85
C GLU A 781 -43.77 6.14 -74.00
N TYR A 782 -43.19 6.63 -72.89
CA TYR A 782 -43.76 7.67 -72.03
C TYR A 782 -43.17 9.06 -72.29
N ILE A 783 -42.02 9.17 -72.97
CA ILE A 783 -41.44 10.46 -73.40
C ILE A 783 -42.18 11.03 -74.61
N ASN A 784 -42.73 10.15 -75.47
CA ASN A 784 -43.43 10.51 -76.71
C ASN A 784 -44.96 10.62 -76.56
N LYS A 785 -45.51 10.38 -75.37
CA LYS A 785 -46.90 10.64 -74.98
C LYS A 785 -46.92 11.89 -74.11
#